data_AF-A5UZC0-F1
#
_entry.id   AF-A5UZC0-F1
#
_cell.length_a   1.000
_cell.length_b   1.000
_cell.length_c   1.000
_cell.angle_alpha   90.00
_cell.angle_beta   90.00
_cell.angle_gamma   90.00
#
_symmetry.space_group_name_H-M   'P 1'
#
loop_
_entity.id
_entity.type
_entity.pdbx_description
1 polymer ?
#
loop_
_entity_poly.entity_id
_entity_poly.type
_entity_poly.pdbx_seq_one_letter_code
_entity_poly.pdbx_strand_id
1 'polypeptide(L)'
;MKQAQQTGLVLAIFFVSGASGLIYEVAWFRLLSLSFGVSVYAASAVLTAFMGGLALGSWVFGKITAHWQQNDPSKRRSTAASLLRLFALIEIGVALFAFATPPLFAGLTSLYVWIAREARPDPFVYNAVRTALATLALVPPTFLMGGTLPVLAHLLAAQEQDRGQRLGLLYAINTFGGVLGALTAGLLLIPSLGVNGSLYLGGALDLAIAGLSFWLARHWQTERDVPAPVAPPAPSQPAPQSRRTTRTASARASGGRTIVTTNISMRLAHNGAVPGLQIQSAVNRSASILKPTQLALIGYALSGFAALGYQVVWTRTLAIFSLNAVYSFTIMLVTFLIGLAAGSAWMGRRIDRHPQPLALFGWLQIGIGMCAVIALYAFARMPTLLDMFTARTSFLASLWAEFFAAAVIMIVPTILMGAVFPVVARLYTAPSPTDASVATVPDQKGVGSRIGRLYALNTVGATLGACMAGFVFIPLIGLQRSSLLLVALNLIIGAVAVLMASPASGERLRLAGVAGATMLAVALLPPGVYLGFREGVIPELVYYREGVDATVAVFKVKYPPLKMSFVNGRSEVPTDKHSMRAFHLLGHLPALIRPDAHNALMISFGNGIASGAMATHPIPRIHAVELVAEQVEAARLYEVENRGVLDRSGFQITIEDGRNYLLRSTERYDIITADATHPINSSSWALFTQEFYTMVRDHLADNGVFIQWLPFHDLSERDYRDIIHTFQSVFPHTTLWYTGATHSFLVATPYPLTRDQILALDAQLRGSAAGADLGDSRLLAADLIMHADEVAAFAAHGRIVHDDRAFFIPAMDRDRILAALEPYARAAAREAGGS
;
A
#
# COMPACT_ATOMS: atom_id res chain seq x y z
N MET A 1 42.04 -2.43 0.16
CA MET A 1 40.97 -2.39 1.19
C MET A 1 40.82 -3.79 1.78
N LYS A 2 40.61 -3.92 3.09
CA LYS A 2 40.33 -5.24 3.69
C LYS A 2 38.96 -5.74 3.18
N GLN A 3 38.79 -7.04 2.97
CA GLN A 3 37.54 -7.63 2.46
C GLN A 3 36.31 -7.25 3.32
N ALA A 4 36.48 -7.14 4.63
CA ALA A 4 35.44 -6.65 5.53
C ALA A 4 34.94 -5.23 5.19
N GLN A 5 35.85 -4.33 4.76
CA GLN A 5 35.50 -2.97 4.35
C GLN A 5 34.72 -2.97 3.03
N GLN A 6 35.09 -3.83 2.08
CA GLN A 6 34.37 -3.98 0.81
C GLN A 6 32.95 -4.49 1.03
N THR A 7 32.78 -5.51 1.87
CA THR A 7 31.45 -6.02 2.23
C THR A 7 30.63 -4.94 2.94
N GLY A 8 31.22 -4.19 3.88
CA GLY A 8 30.54 -3.07 4.55
C GLY A 8 30.04 -1.99 3.58
N LEU A 9 30.84 -1.64 2.58
CA LEU A 9 30.45 -0.71 1.51
C LEU A 9 29.30 -1.23 0.65
N VAL A 10 29.32 -2.52 0.25
CA VAL A 10 28.22 -3.14 -0.49
C VAL A 10 26.92 -3.10 0.33
N LEU A 11 27.00 -3.36 1.63
CA LEU A 11 25.84 -3.28 2.51
C LEU A 11 25.31 -1.85 2.66
N ALA A 12 26.19 -0.85 2.76
CA ALA A 12 25.79 0.56 2.81
C ALA A 12 25.15 1.04 1.50
N ILE A 13 25.70 0.62 0.35
CA ILE A 13 25.12 0.86 -0.97
C ILE A 13 23.70 0.27 -1.03
N PHE A 14 23.52 -0.97 -0.57
CA PHE A 14 22.22 -1.63 -0.62
C PHE A 14 21.21 -1.03 0.35
N PHE A 15 21.67 -0.50 1.50
CA PHE A 15 20.84 0.28 2.41
C PHE A 15 20.28 1.53 1.73
N VAL A 16 21.12 2.30 1.04
CA VAL A 16 20.70 3.53 0.35
C VAL A 16 19.79 3.23 -0.84
N SER A 17 20.09 2.17 -1.62
CA SER A 17 19.21 1.65 -2.69
C SER A 17 17.81 1.28 -2.17
N GLY A 18 17.76 0.62 -1.00
CA GLY A 18 16.49 0.38 -0.31
C GLY A 18 15.76 1.67 0.05
N ALA A 19 16.48 2.67 0.58
CA ALA A 19 15.89 3.94 0.97
C ALA A 19 15.33 4.74 -0.22
N SER A 20 16.08 4.88 -1.32
CA SER A 20 15.61 5.54 -2.54
C SER A 20 14.41 4.80 -3.14
N GLY A 21 14.48 3.46 -3.22
CA GLY A 21 13.39 2.63 -3.71
C GLY A 21 12.04 2.89 -3.02
N LEU A 22 12.05 3.06 -1.70
CA LEU A 22 10.84 3.34 -0.92
C LEU A 22 10.43 4.82 -0.91
N ILE A 23 11.36 5.75 -1.17
CA ILE A 23 10.98 7.14 -1.49
C ILE A 23 10.14 7.16 -2.76
N TYR A 24 10.54 6.42 -3.79
CA TYR A 24 9.79 6.33 -5.04
C TYR A 24 8.42 5.69 -4.87
N GLU A 25 8.32 4.60 -4.11
CA GLU A 25 7.03 3.94 -3.87
C GLU A 25 6.00 4.91 -3.25
N VAL A 26 6.40 5.67 -2.22
CA VAL A 26 5.51 6.66 -1.57
C VAL A 26 5.16 7.81 -2.53
N ALA A 27 6.12 8.30 -3.31
CA ALA A 27 5.89 9.39 -4.27
C ALA A 27 4.98 8.95 -5.44
N TRP A 28 5.22 7.78 -6.03
CA TRP A 28 4.42 7.24 -7.13
C TRP A 28 3.00 6.90 -6.70
N PHE A 29 2.81 6.37 -5.49
CA PHE A 29 1.48 6.15 -4.92
C PHE A 29 0.64 7.45 -4.93
N ARG A 30 1.27 8.57 -4.56
CA ARG A 30 0.62 9.88 -4.56
C ARG A 30 0.33 10.42 -5.97
N LEU A 31 1.27 10.30 -6.91
CA LEU A 31 1.04 10.72 -8.31
C LEU A 31 -0.07 9.91 -9.00
N LEU A 32 -0.15 8.61 -8.71
CA LEU A 32 -1.18 7.73 -9.24
C LEU A 32 -2.55 8.06 -8.65
N SER A 33 -2.60 8.43 -7.36
CA SER A 33 -3.84 8.90 -6.73
C SER A 33 -4.38 10.18 -7.38
N LEU A 34 -3.51 11.10 -7.80
CA LEU A 34 -3.90 12.31 -8.54
C LEU A 34 -4.40 12.00 -9.97
N SER A 35 -3.80 11.00 -10.62
CA SER A 35 -4.08 10.69 -12.03
C SER A 35 -5.29 9.76 -12.22
N PHE A 36 -5.45 8.78 -11.32
CA PHE A 36 -6.46 7.72 -11.40
C PHE A 36 -7.51 7.78 -10.28
N GLY A 37 -7.43 8.76 -9.38
CA GLY A 37 -8.34 8.94 -8.25
C GLY A 37 -7.90 8.18 -6.99
N VAL A 38 -8.51 8.52 -5.85
CA VAL A 38 -8.16 7.96 -4.54
C VAL A 38 -9.02 6.73 -4.22
N SER A 39 -8.77 5.60 -4.90
CA SER A 39 -9.51 4.35 -4.67
C SER A 39 -8.62 3.16 -4.32
N VAL A 40 -9.21 2.14 -3.66
CA VAL A 40 -8.52 0.87 -3.40
C VAL A 40 -8.13 0.17 -4.70
N TYR A 41 -8.90 0.34 -5.78
CA TYR A 41 -8.54 -0.18 -7.09
C TYR A 41 -7.25 0.45 -7.62
N ALA A 42 -7.11 1.78 -7.51
CA ALA A 42 -5.89 2.46 -7.91
C ALA A 42 -4.69 1.98 -7.07
N ALA A 43 -4.82 1.97 -5.74
CA ALA A 43 -3.80 1.50 -4.81
C ALA A 43 -3.36 0.04 -5.09
N SER A 44 -4.31 -0.86 -5.31
CA SER A 44 -4.02 -2.26 -5.63
C SER A 44 -3.41 -2.43 -7.01
N ALA A 45 -3.79 -1.63 -8.01
CA ALA A 45 -3.12 -1.63 -9.31
C ALA A 45 -1.65 -1.20 -9.19
N VAL A 46 -1.37 -0.13 -8.44
CA VAL A 46 0.00 0.35 -8.15
C VAL A 46 0.83 -0.77 -7.54
N LEU A 47 0.35 -1.35 -6.44
CA LEU A 47 1.07 -2.39 -5.70
C LEU A 47 1.26 -3.66 -6.54
N THR A 48 0.26 -4.02 -7.35
CA THR A 48 0.34 -5.16 -8.28
C THR A 48 1.40 -4.93 -9.35
N ALA A 49 1.41 -3.75 -9.99
CA ALA A 49 2.40 -3.40 -10.99
C ALA A 49 3.82 -3.34 -10.40
N PHE A 50 3.96 -2.75 -9.21
CA PHE A 50 5.23 -2.60 -8.52
C PHE A 50 5.82 -3.96 -8.14
N MET A 51 5.04 -4.81 -7.47
CA MET A 51 5.47 -6.17 -7.10
C MET A 51 5.68 -7.04 -8.33
N GLY A 52 4.83 -6.92 -9.36
CA GLY A 52 4.97 -7.65 -10.62
C GLY A 52 6.28 -7.33 -11.32
N GLY A 53 6.66 -6.05 -11.39
CA GLY A 53 7.94 -5.62 -11.94
C GLY A 53 9.13 -6.14 -11.12
N LEU A 54 9.09 -6.02 -9.78
CA LEU A 54 10.12 -6.59 -8.90
C LEU A 54 10.31 -8.10 -9.12
N ALA A 55 9.20 -8.85 -9.24
CA ALA A 55 9.23 -10.29 -9.48
C ALA A 55 9.89 -10.64 -10.82
N LEU A 56 9.50 -9.93 -11.88
CA LEU A 56 10.04 -10.11 -13.22
C LEU A 56 11.53 -9.76 -13.26
N GLY A 57 11.92 -8.64 -12.67
CA GLY A 57 13.31 -8.20 -12.53
C GLY A 57 14.16 -9.26 -11.82
N SER A 58 13.72 -9.69 -10.64
CA SER A 58 14.44 -10.70 -9.87
C SER A 58 14.63 -12.02 -10.61
N TRP A 59 13.62 -12.45 -11.38
CA TRP A 59 13.72 -13.65 -12.19
C TRP A 59 14.71 -13.48 -13.36
N VAL A 60 14.64 -12.37 -14.10
CA VAL A 60 15.50 -12.12 -15.27
C VAL A 60 16.95 -11.91 -14.84
N PHE A 61 17.22 -10.99 -13.91
CA PHE A 61 18.59 -10.73 -13.43
C PHE A 61 19.16 -11.91 -12.65
N GLY A 62 18.32 -12.70 -11.98
CA GLY A 62 18.71 -13.98 -11.38
C GLY A 62 19.21 -15.00 -12.41
N LYS A 63 18.62 -15.04 -13.62
CA LYS A 63 19.11 -15.87 -14.73
C LYS A 63 20.39 -15.30 -15.35
N ILE A 64 20.44 -13.99 -15.58
CA ILE A 64 21.61 -13.31 -16.18
C ILE A 64 22.85 -13.56 -15.33
N THR A 65 22.77 -13.30 -14.02
CA THR A 65 23.88 -13.50 -13.09
C THR A 65 24.26 -14.97 -12.95
N ALA A 66 23.31 -15.90 -13.04
CA ALA A 66 23.61 -17.33 -13.04
C ALA A 66 24.35 -17.78 -14.31
N HIS A 67 24.04 -17.21 -15.48
CA HIS A 67 24.78 -17.50 -16.71
C HIS A 67 26.24 -17.03 -16.62
N TRP A 68 26.51 -15.89 -15.98
CA TRP A 68 27.87 -15.39 -15.76
C TRP A 68 28.72 -16.30 -14.85
N GLN A 69 28.08 -17.13 -14.02
CA GLN A 69 28.76 -18.15 -13.22
C GLN A 69 29.24 -19.33 -14.07
N GLN A 70 28.58 -19.63 -15.19
CA GLN A 70 28.83 -20.83 -16.00
C GLN A 70 30.10 -20.71 -16.84
N ASN A 71 30.57 -19.50 -17.14
CA ASN A 71 31.56 -19.30 -18.21
C ASN A 71 33.04 -19.29 -17.78
N ASP A 72 33.43 -19.12 -16.50
CA ASP A 72 34.81 -19.41 -16.05
C ASP A 72 35.03 -19.25 -14.51
N PRO A 73 35.24 -20.33 -13.72
CA PRO A 73 35.57 -20.23 -12.29
C PRO A 73 36.91 -19.52 -12.00
N SER A 74 37.81 -19.45 -12.99
CA SER A 74 39.13 -18.81 -12.86
C SER A 74 39.07 -17.27 -12.85
N LYS A 75 37.93 -16.67 -13.25
CA LYS A 75 37.75 -15.22 -13.41
C LYS A 75 36.91 -14.54 -12.32
N ARG A 76 36.90 -15.07 -11.10
CA ARG A 76 36.11 -14.54 -9.96
C ARG A 76 36.22 -13.02 -9.75
N ARG A 77 37.41 -12.43 -9.93
CA ARG A 77 37.62 -10.98 -9.81
C ARG A 77 36.91 -10.20 -10.93
N SER A 78 36.92 -10.72 -12.16
CA SER A 78 36.17 -10.14 -13.29
C SER A 78 34.66 -10.24 -13.08
N THR A 79 34.19 -11.33 -12.48
CA THR A 79 32.75 -11.52 -12.18
C THR A 79 32.26 -10.53 -11.13
N ALA A 80 33.00 -10.35 -10.02
CA ALA A 80 32.65 -9.38 -8.97
C ALA A 80 32.57 -7.94 -9.50
N ALA A 81 33.57 -7.51 -10.27
CA ALA A 81 33.57 -6.20 -10.91
C ALA A 81 32.41 -6.04 -11.91
N SER A 82 32.05 -7.09 -12.65
CA SER A 82 30.92 -7.07 -13.58
C SER A 82 29.57 -6.97 -12.86
N LEU A 83 29.40 -7.65 -11.73
CA LEU A 83 28.20 -7.55 -10.89
C LEU A 83 28.03 -6.14 -10.31
N LEU A 84 29.10 -5.53 -9.81
CA LEU A 84 29.07 -4.15 -9.31
C LEU A 84 28.78 -3.13 -10.42
N ARG A 85 29.30 -3.35 -11.63
CA ARG A 85 28.96 -2.52 -12.81
C ARG A 85 27.50 -2.70 -13.22
N LEU A 86 27.00 -3.93 -13.22
CA LEU A 86 25.60 -4.22 -13.52
C LEU A 86 24.67 -3.55 -12.49
N PHE A 87 25.00 -3.66 -11.20
CA PHE A 87 24.29 -2.96 -10.14
C PHE A 87 24.30 -1.44 -10.38
N ALA A 88 25.46 -0.85 -10.69
CA ALA A 88 25.56 0.58 -11.00
C ALA A 88 24.69 1.00 -12.21
N LEU A 89 24.62 0.18 -13.25
CA LEU A 89 23.78 0.45 -14.43
C LEU A 89 22.28 0.34 -14.10
N ILE A 90 21.90 -0.62 -13.24
CA ILE A 90 20.53 -0.74 -12.73
C ILE A 90 20.15 0.54 -11.99
N GLU A 91 20.96 0.99 -11.04
CA GLU A 91 20.70 2.21 -10.26
C GLU A 91 20.66 3.47 -11.14
N ILE A 92 21.52 3.59 -12.15
CA ILE A 92 21.42 4.69 -13.13
C ILE A 92 20.09 4.64 -13.88
N GLY A 93 19.64 3.46 -14.30
CA GLY A 93 18.36 3.32 -14.99
C GLY A 93 17.17 3.73 -14.10
N VAL A 94 17.20 3.37 -12.82
CA VAL A 94 16.19 3.79 -11.83
C VAL A 94 16.23 5.31 -11.64
N ALA A 95 17.41 5.90 -11.47
CA ALA A 95 17.58 7.35 -11.33
C ALA A 95 17.06 8.12 -12.54
N LEU A 96 17.39 7.69 -13.76
CA LEU A 96 16.91 8.31 -15.00
C LEU A 96 15.38 8.26 -15.06
N PHE A 97 14.78 7.16 -14.64
CA PHE A 97 13.32 7.05 -14.56
C PHE A 97 12.74 7.99 -13.51
N ALA A 98 13.36 8.12 -12.34
CA ALA A 98 12.93 9.06 -11.30
C ALA A 98 12.92 10.52 -11.81
N PHE A 99 13.95 10.94 -12.55
CA PHE A 99 13.99 12.27 -13.18
C PHE A 99 12.97 12.44 -14.31
N ALA A 100 12.69 11.38 -15.08
CA ALA A 100 11.71 11.38 -16.15
C ALA A 100 10.26 11.24 -15.65
N THR A 101 10.05 10.91 -14.37
CA THR A 101 8.73 10.59 -13.81
C THR A 101 7.73 11.74 -13.98
N PRO A 102 8.02 13.00 -13.60
CA PRO A 102 7.01 14.07 -13.69
C PRO A 102 6.46 14.30 -15.11
N PRO A 103 7.28 14.49 -16.17
CA PRO A 103 6.75 14.65 -17.53
C PRO A 103 6.10 13.36 -18.06
N LEU A 104 6.59 12.17 -17.69
CA LEU A 104 6.00 10.90 -18.08
C LEU A 104 4.58 10.74 -17.51
N PHE A 105 4.38 11.08 -16.23
CA PHE A 105 3.08 11.03 -15.59
C PHE A 105 2.12 12.08 -16.14
N ALA A 106 2.59 13.28 -16.45
CA ALA A 106 1.77 14.28 -17.15
C ALA A 106 1.27 13.74 -18.50
N GLY A 107 2.15 13.12 -19.30
CA GLY A 107 1.79 12.48 -20.57
C GLY A 107 0.85 11.30 -20.41
N LEU A 108 1.03 10.47 -19.37
CA LEU A 108 0.12 9.37 -19.05
C LEU A 108 -1.28 9.89 -18.69
N THR A 109 -1.37 10.96 -17.91
CA THR A 109 -2.66 11.60 -17.58
C THR A 109 -3.33 12.16 -18.84
N SER A 110 -2.58 12.79 -19.75
CA SER A 110 -3.14 13.23 -21.03
C SER A 110 -3.65 12.08 -21.89
N LEU A 111 -2.89 10.97 -21.97
CA LEU A 111 -3.32 9.76 -22.69
C LEU A 111 -4.57 9.16 -22.06
N TYR A 112 -4.60 9.08 -20.73
CA TYR A 112 -5.74 8.60 -19.97
C TYR A 112 -7.01 9.41 -20.25
N VAL A 113 -6.91 10.74 -20.17
CA VAL A 113 -8.04 11.65 -20.47
C VAL A 113 -8.50 11.49 -21.92
N TRP A 114 -7.57 11.35 -22.87
CA TRP A 114 -7.90 11.10 -24.27
C TRP A 114 -8.67 9.78 -24.46
N ILE A 115 -8.21 8.67 -23.87
CA ILE A 115 -8.91 7.38 -23.93
C ILE A 115 -10.30 7.49 -23.30
N ALA A 116 -10.41 8.12 -22.13
CA ALA A 116 -11.69 8.25 -21.42
C ALA A 116 -12.72 9.05 -22.23
N ARG A 117 -12.28 10.06 -22.98
CA ARG A 117 -13.15 10.92 -23.80
C ARG A 117 -13.59 10.24 -25.10
N GLU A 118 -12.65 9.66 -25.84
CA GLU A 118 -12.91 9.11 -27.18
C GLU A 118 -13.55 7.72 -27.11
N ALA A 119 -13.05 6.83 -26.25
CA ALA A 119 -13.51 5.45 -26.22
C ALA A 119 -14.78 5.25 -25.37
N ARG A 120 -15.09 6.20 -24.47
CA ARG A 120 -16.19 6.12 -23.48
C ARG A 120 -16.36 4.70 -22.90
N PRO A 121 -15.28 4.11 -22.36
CA PRO A 121 -15.29 2.72 -21.96
C PRO A 121 -16.30 2.48 -20.84
N ASP A 122 -16.89 1.28 -20.79
CA ASP A 122 -17.67 0.86 -19.64
C ASP A 122 -16.79 0.82 -18.36
N PRO A 123 -17.38 0.81 -17.14
CA PRO A 123 -16.62 0.89 -15.89
C PRO A 123 -15.57 -0.22 -15.71
N PHE A 124 -15.77 -1.41 -16.29
CA PHE A 124 -14.81 -2.49 -16.20
C PHE A 124 -13.60 -2.24 -17.11
N VAL A 125 -13.85 -1.91 -18.38
CA VAL A 125 -12.81 -1.54 -19.34
C VAL A 125 -12.02 -0.33 -18.84
N TYR A 126 -12.70 0.62 -18.21
CA TYR A 126 -12.09 1.78 -17.59
C TYR A 126 -11.06 1.43 -16.50
N ASN A 127 -11.43 0.59 -15.54
CA ASN A 127 -10.52 0.14 -14.50
C ASN A 127 -9.37 -0.72 -15.06
N ALA A 128 -9.63 -1.48 -16.14
CA ALA A 128 -8.59 -2.22 -16.85
C ALA A 128 -7.58 -1.27 -17.53
N VAL A 129 -8.05 -0.19 -18.18
CA VAL A 129 -7.17 0.84 -18.78
C VAL A 129 -6.31 1.51 -17.71
N ARG A 130 -6.90 1.95 -16.60
CA ARG A 130 -6.15 2.53 -15.47
C ARG A 130 -5.06 1.58 -14.95
N THR A 131 -5.42 0.31 -14.78
CA THR A 131 -4.48 -0.73 -14.34
C THR A 131 -3.36 -0.94 -15.36
N ALA A 132 -3.68 -0.94 -16.66
CA ALA A 132 -2.70 -1.10 -17.73
C ALA A 132 -1.72 0.09 -17.81
N LEU A 133 -2.23 1.33 -17.70
CA LEU A 133 -1.40 2.53 -17.67
C LEU A 133 -0.51 2.59 -16.44
N ALA A 134 -1.05 2.27 -15.25
CA ALA A 134 -0.25 2.16 -14.02
C ALA A 134 0.85 1.09 -14.17
N THR A 135 0.52 -0.06 -14.77
CA THR A 135 1.48 -1.13 -15.05
C THR A 135 2.57 -0.67 -16.00
N LEU A 136 2.22 0.02 -17.09
CA LEU A 136 3.17 0.55 -18.05
C LEU A 136 4.11 1.58 -17.41
N ALA A 137 3.59 2.41 -16.49
CA ALA A 137 4.36 3.40 -15.77
C ALA A 137 5.35 2.77 -14.78
N LEU A 138 4.92 1.76 -14.02
CA LEU A 138 5.68 1.27 -12.86
C LEU A 138 6.56 0.06 -13.15
N VAL A 139 6.21 -0.78 -14.12
CA VAL A 139 7.02 -1.99 -14.40
C VAL A 139 8.45 -1.66 -14.84
N PRO A 140 8.74 -0.65 -15.69
CA PRO A 140 10.11 -0.36 -16.10
C PRO A 140 11.09 -0.08 -14.93
N PRO A 141 10.82 0.87 -14.00
CA PRO A 141 11.73 1.09 -12.88
C PRO A 141 11.74 -0.07 -11.89
N THR A 142 10.59 -0.69 -11.62
CA THR A 142 10.49 -1.77 -10.62
C THR A 142 11.12 -3.07 -11.12
N PHE A 143 11.12 -3.31 -12.42
CA PHE A 143 11.92 -4.36 -13.07
C PHE A 143 13.41 -4.18 -12.81
N LEU A 144 13.93 -2.95 -12.92
CA LEU A 144 15.32 -2.65 -12.60
C LEU A 144 15.60 -2.85 -11.11
N MET A 145 14.76 -2.29 -10.24
CA MET A 145 14.86 -2.46 -8.77
C MET A 145 14.84 -3.94 -8.37
N GLY A 146 14.03 -4.76 -9.04
CA GLY A 146 13.96 -6.20 -8.82
C GLY A 146 15.27 -6.94 -9.11
N GLY A 147 16.16 -6.36 -9.92
CA GLY A 147 17.47 -6.91 -10.23
C GLY A 147 18.53 -6.73 -9.14
N THR A 148 18.35 -5.78 -8.22
CA THR A 148 19.35 -5.39 -7.22
C THR A 148 19.74 -6.54 -6.29
N LEU A 149 18.75 -7.21 -5.67
CA LEU A 149 18.96 -8.29 -4.70
C LEU A 149 19.66 -9.52 -5.33
N PRO A 150 19.23 -10.09 -6.47
CA PRO A 150 19.94 -11.20 -7.09
C PRO A 150 21.40 -10.88 -7.44
N VAL A 151 21.68 -9.65 -7.91
CA VAL A 151 23.04 -9.22 -8.27
C VAL A 151 23.95 -9.17 -7.04
N LEU A 152 23.51 -8.54 -5.95
CA LEU A 152 24.32 -8.44 -4.72
C LEU A 152 24.38 -9.76 -3.94
N ALA A 153 23.30 -10.54 -3.94
CA ALA A 153 23.30 -11.89 -3.37
C ALA A 153 24.34 -12.76 -4.08
N HIS A 154 24.45 -12.66 -5.42
CA HIS A 154 25.49 -13.37 -6.17
C HIS A 154 26.90 -12.95 -5.75
N LEU A 155 27.14 -11.64 -5.58
CA LEU A 155 28.43 -11.10 -5.17
C LEU A 155 28.88 -11.64 -3.80
N LEU A 156 27.94 -11.80 -2.86
CA LEU A 156 28.24 -12.12 -1.46
C LEU A 156 28.06 -13.61 -1.09
N ALA A 157 27.34 -14.40 -1.89
CA ALA A 157 27.10 -15.83 -1.66
C ALA A 157 28.30 -16.75 -1.97
N ALA A 158 29.44 -16.20 -2.40
CA ALA A 158 30.61 -16.96 -2.85
C ALA A 158 31.46 -17.63 -1.73
N GLN A 159 31.10 -17.50 -0.45
CA GLN A 159 31.79 -18.16 0.67
C GLN A 159 30.87 -19.17 1.38
N GLU A 160 31.38 -20.39 1.62
CA GLU A 160 30.55 -21.58 1.89
C GLU A 160 29.92 -21.66 3.29
N GLN A 161 30.44 -20.96 4.31
CA GLN A 161 30.14 -21.29 5.71
C GLN A 161 28.89 -20.63 6.33
N ASP A 162 28.39 -19.50 5.80
CA ASP A 162 27.28 -18.71 6.43
C ASP A 162 26.20 -18.23 5.43
N ARG A 163 25.76 -19.12 4.52
CA ARG A 163 24.88 -18.74 3.39
C ARG A 163 23.53 -18.18 3.83
N GLY A 164 22.82 -18.84 4.76
CA GLY A 164 21.50 -18.40 5.23
C GLY A 164 21.56 -17.06 5.97
N GLN A 165 22.54 -16.90 6.85
CA GLN A 165 22.75 -15.69 7.64
C GLN A 165 23.09 -14.46 6.77
N ARG A 166 23.96 -14.60 5.77
CA ARG A 166 24.35 -13.48 4.89
C ARG A 166 23.21 -13.03 3.97
N LEU A 167 22.41 -13.97 3.47
CA LEU A 167 21.23 -13.64 2.65
C LEU A 167 20.13 -12.97 3.48
N GLY A 168 19.88 -13.47 4.69
CA GLY A 168 18.97 -12.83 5.63
C GLY A 168 19.41 -11.41 5.99
N LEU A 169 20.72 -11.18 6.17
CA LEU A 169 21.29 -9.86 6.46
C LEU A 169 21.13 -8.89 5.28
N LEU A 170 21.36 -9.35 4.04
CA LEU A 170 21.15 -8.52 2.85
C LEU A 170 19.70 -8.05 2.74
N TYR A 171 18.76 -8.99 2.86
CA TYR A 171 17.34 -8.66 2.82
C TYR A 171 16.96 -7.69 3.95
N ALA A 172 17.46 -7.92 5.17
CA ALA A 172 17.19 -7.05 6.31
C ALA A 172 17.75 -5.62 6.12
N ILE A 173 18.97 -5.47 5.60
CA ILE A 173 19.60 -4.14 5.41
C ILE A 173 18.86 -3.33 4.35
N ASN A 174 18.53 -3.92 3.21
CA ASN A 174 17.74 -3.23 2.18
C ASN A 174 16.35 -2.86 2.71
N THR A 175 15.71 -3.77 3.45
CA THR A 175 14.40 -3.51 4.06
C THR A 175 14.48 -2.38 5.09
N PHE A 176 15.54 -2.32 5.90
CA PHE A 176 15.74 -1.23 6.87
C PHE A 176 16.05 0.11 6.19
N GLY A 177 16.78 0.07 5.07
CA GLY A 177 16.93 1.21 4.16
C GLY A 177 15.57 1.71 3.68
N GLY A 178 14.74 0.78 3.20
CA GLY A 178 13.37 1.05 2.78
C GLY A 178 12.50 1.67 3.87
N VAL A 179 12.60 1.18 5.11
CA VAL A 179 11.93 1.79 6.28
C VAL A 179 12.33 3.26 6.44
N LEU A 180 13.62 3.57 6.39
CA LEU A 180 14.09 4.96 6.49
C LEU A 180 13.61 5.79 5.30
N GLY A 181 13.64 5.23 4.09
CA GLY A 181 13.12 5.87 2.87
C GLY A 181 11.64 6.22 2.97
N ALA A 182 10.79 5.26 3.36
CA ALA A 182 9.35 5.48 3.50
C ALA A 182 9.03 6.50 4.61
N LEU A 183 9.68 6.39 5.78
CA LEU A 183 9.52 7.35 6.88
C LEU A 183 9.92 8.77 6.46
N THR A 184 11.10 8.91 5.85
CA THR A 184 11.59 10.23 5.42
C THR A 184 10.73 10.80 4.29
N ALA A 185 10.31 9.99 3.32
CA ALA A 185 9.42 10.42 2.24
C ALA A 185 8.10 10.98 2.76
N GLY A 186 7.36 10.19 3.56
CA GLY A 186 6.05 10.55 4.06
C GLY A 186 6.07 11.69 5.09
N LEU A 187 7.04 11.68 6.01
CA LEU A 187 7.07 12.62 7.14
C LEU A 187 7.84 13.92 6.84
N LEU A 188 8.83 13.90 5.95
CA LEU A 188 9.76 15.02 5.78
C LEU A 188 9.87 15.49 4.33
N LEU A 189 10.19 14.60 3.38
CA LEU A 189 10.54 14.99 2.02
C LEU A 189 9.32 15.52 1.25
N ILE A 190 8.18 14.81 1.27
CA ILE A 190 6.98 15.28 0.56
C ILE A 190 6.46 16.60 1.15
N PRO A 191 6.31 16.76 2.48
CA PRO A 191 5.90 18.03 3.06
C PRO A 191 6.86 19.21 2.79
N SER A 192 8.18 18.97 2.66
CA SER A 192 9.18 20.05 2.51
C SER A 192 9.59 20.33 1.06
N LEU A 193 9.86 19.28 0.28
CA LEU A 193 10.35 19.35 -1.10
C LEU A 193 9.25 19.15 -2.13
N GLY A 194 8.09 18.62 -1.73
CA GLY A 194 7.05 18.15 -2.65
C GLY A 194 7.34 16.75 -3.20
N VAL A 195 6.40 16.23 -3.98
CA VAL A 195 6.50 14.91 -4.60
C VAL A 195 7.65 14.87 -5.60
N ASN A 196 7.74 15.86 -6.48
CA ASN A 196 8.79 15.96 -7.50
C ASN A 196 10.18 16.10 -6.87
N GLY A 197 10.32 16.97 -5.86
CA GLY A 197 11.59 17.14 -5.15
C GLY A 197 12.04 15.86 -4.44
N SER A 198 11.10 15.08 -3.91
CA SER A 198 11.39 13.77 -3.29
C SER A 198 11.92 12.76 -4.31
N LEU A 199 11.31 12.70 -5.50
CA LEU A 199 11.76 11.85 -6.62
C LEU A 199 13.18 12.22 -7.07
N TYR A 200 13.47 13.51 -7.23
CA TYR A 200 14.79 13.97 -7.65
C TYR A 200 15.87 13.70 -6.61
N LEU A 201 15.56 13.82 -5.32
CA LEU A 201 16.47 13.43 -4.25
C LEU A 201 16.76 11.93 -4.28
N GLY A 202 15.74 11.08 -4.44
CA GLY A 202 15.92 9.65 -4.64
C GLY A 202 16.85 9.37 -5.82
N GLY A 203 16.62 9.99 -6.97
CA GLY A 203 17.45 9.81 -8.17
C GLY A 203 18.90 10.23 -7.97
N ALA A 204 19.13 11.31 -7.22
CA ALA A 204 20.47 11.73 -6.86
C ALA A 204 21.19 10.72 -5.93
N LEU A 205 20.47 10.11 -4.98
CA LEU A 205 21.00 9.03 -4.13
C LEU A 205 21.41 7.81 -4.96
N ASP A 206 20.58 7.41 -5.93
CA ASP A 206 20.87 6.28 -6.83
C ASP A 206 22.10 6.54 -7.70
N LEU A 207 22.24 7.75 -8.27
CA LEU A 207 23.45 8.13 -9.01
C LEU A 207 24.70 8.12 -8.11
N ALA A 208 24.58 8.56 -6.86
CA ALA A 208 25.70 8.55 -5.92
C ALA A 208 26.17 7.12 -5.61
N ILE A 209 25.25 6.19 -5.34
CA ILE A 209 25.60 4.79 -5.09
C ILE A 209 26.03 4.04 -6.35
N ALA A 210 25.54 4.43 -7.53
CA ALA A 210 26.03 3.91 -8.80
C ALA A 210 27.49 4.32 -9.03
N GLY A 211 27.82 5.59 -8.79
CA GLY A 211 29.21 6.10 -8.83
C GLY A 211 30.12 5.36 -7.86
N LEU A 212 29.66 5.16 -6.62
CA LEU A 212 30.39 4.40 -5.61
C LEU A 212 30.58 2.92 -6.01
N SER A 213 29.57 2.31 -6.63
CA SER A 213 29.62 0.94 -7.15
C SER A 213 30.63 0.79 -8.29
N PHE A 214 30.69 1.75 -9.22
CA PHE A 214 31.72 1.78 -10.27
C PHE A 214 33.13 1.95 -9.69
N TRP A 215 33.28 2.82 -8.71
CA TRP A 215 34.55 2.99 -8.00
C TRP A 215 34.98 1.70 -7.30
N LEU A 216 34.05 1.03 -6.62
CA LEU A 216 34.29 -0.23 -5.92
C LEU A 216 34.62 -1.36 -6.91
N ALA A 217 33.98 -1.39 -8.08
CA ALA A 217 34.26 -2.34 -9.14
C ALA A 217 35.71 -2.24 -9.67
N ARG A 218 36.30 -1.04 -9.67
CA ARG A 218 37.70 -0.82 -10.07
C ARG A 218 38.70 -1.25 -8.99
N HIS A 219 38.32 -1.17 -7.72
CA HIS A 219 39.19 -1.40 -6.56
C HIS A 219 38.89 -2.73 -5.82
N TRP A 220 38.10 -3.62 -6.42
CA TRP A 220 37.77 -4.90 -5.81
C TRP A 220 39.02 -5.79 -5.73
N GLN A 221 39.30 -6.29 -4.53
CA GLN A 221 40.46 -7.13 -4.18
C GLN A 221 39.93 -8.46 -3.66
N THR A 222 40.41 -9.57 -4.19
CA THR A 222 40.09 -10.91 -3.67
C THR A 222 41.21 -11.37 -2.73
N GLU A 223 40.88 -12.20 -1.72
CA GLU A 223 41.84 -12.77 -0.73
C GLU A 223 43.09 -13.43 -1.36
N ARG A 224 43.04 -13.82 -2.64
CA ARG A 224 44.18 -14.39 -3.39
C ARG A 224 45.10 -13.36 -4.06
N ASP A 225 44.75 -12.08 -4.07
CA ASP A 225 45.56 -10.99 -4.63
C ASP A 225 46.59 -10.42 -3.62
N VAL A 226 46.59 -10.89 -2.37
CA VAL A 226 47.64 -10.56 -1.39
C VAL A 226 48.81 -11.51 -1.62
N PRO A 227 50.03 -11.04 -1.95
CA PRO A 227 51.18 -11.93 -2.12
C PRO A 227 51.37 -12.73 -0.84
N ALA A 228 51.44 -14.06 -0.97
CA ALA A 228 51.77 -14.92 0.16
C ALA A 228 53.10 -14.44 0.77
N PRO A 229 53.23 -14.39 2.11
CA PRO A 229 54.53 -14.20 2.73
C PRO A 229 55.49 -15.23 2.13
N VAL A 230 56.61 -14.77 1.56
CA VAL A 230 57.65 -15.64 0.99
C VAL A 230 58.03 -16.63 2.09
N ALA A 231 57.74 -17.91 1.84
CA ALA A 231 58.11 -18.96 2.79
C ALA A 231 59.64 -18.92 2.98
N PRO A 232 60.16 -18.96 4.21
CA PRO A 232 61.59 -19.08 4.42
C PRO A 232 62.12 -20.33 3.70
N PRO A 233 63.32 -20.27 3.11
CA PRO A 233 63.87 -21.38 2.33
C PRO A 233 63.90 -22.66 3.18
N ALA A 234 63.39 -23.75 2.61
CA ALA A 234 63.33 -25.04 3.27
C ALA A 234 64.74 -25.54 3.63
N PRO A 235 64.95 -26.15 4.82
CA PRO A 235 66.22 -26.76 5.17
C PRO A 235 66.54 -27.92 4.21
N SER A 236 67.79 -27.95 3.74
CA SER A 236 68.34 -28.95 2.82
C SER A 236 68.13 -30.38 3.32
N GLN A 237 67.50 -31.22 2.51
CA GLN A 237 67.37 -32.66 2.80
C GLN A 237 68.72 -33.39 2.61
N PRO A 238 69.04 -34.43 3.40
CA PRO A 238 70.23 -35.25 3.20
C PRO A 238 70.06 -36.23 2.02
N ALA A 239 71.18 -36.52 1.34
CA ALA A 239 71.29 -37.34 0.14
C ALA A 239 70.83 -38.81 0.31
N PRO A 240 70.37 -39.47 -0.77
CA PRO A 240 69.84 -40.84 -0.72
C PRO A 240 70.96 -41.89 -0.60
N GLN A 241 70.83 -42.80 0.37
CA GLN A 241 71.72 -43.97 0.52
C GLN A 241 71.32 -45.09 -0.45
N SER A 242 72.32 -45.61 -1.16
CA SER A 242 72.24 -46.66 -2.17
C SER A 242 71.85 -48.03 -1.60
N ARG A 243 70.85 -48.67 -2.21
CA ARG A 243 70.49 -50.09 -2.00
C ARG A 243 71.64 -51.00 -2.46
N ARG A 244 72.09 -51.90 -1.59
CA ARG A 244 72.99 -53.01 -1.90
C ARG A 244 72.18 -54.30 -1.99
N THR A 245 72.22 -54.93 -3.16
CA THR A 245 71.65 -56.24 -3.48
C THR A 245 72.44 -57.36 -2.81
N THR A 246 71.74 -58.31 -2.19
CA THR A 246 72.29 -59.64 -1.86
C THR A 246 71.36 -60.72 -2.36
N ARG A 247 71.94 -61.66 -3.11
CA ARG A 247 71.33 -62.81 -3.73
C ARG A 247 71.85 -64.05 -2.99
N THR A 248 70.97 -64.90 -2.46
CA THR A 248 71.29 -66.28 -2.09
C THR A 248 70.11 -67.20 -2.40
N ALA A 249 70.44 -68.43 -2.76
CA ALA A 249 69.61 -69.39 -3.47
C ALA A 249 69.24 -70.63 -2.62
N SER A 250 68.49 -71.54 -3.26
CA SER A 250 68.16 -72.95 -2.92
C SER A 250 66.92 -73.18 -2.06
N ALA A 251 66.17 -74.29 -2.17
CA ALA A 251 65.84 -75.29 -3.21
C ALA A 251 64.90 -76.32 -2.56
N ARG A 252 63.85 -76.77 -3.29
CA ARG A 252 63.06 -78.04 -3.12
C ARG A 252 62.32 -78.24 -1.77
N ALA A 253 61.25 -79.04 -1.63
CA ALA A 253 60.27 -79.66 -2.51
C ALA A 253 59.02 -79.99 -1.66
N SER A 254 57.91 -80.22 -2.37
CA SER A 254 56.75 -81.06 -2.04
C SER A 254 55.89 -80.78 -0.79
N GLY A 255 54.59 -80.61 -1.05
CA GLY A 255 53.54 -81.33 -0.31
C GLY A 255 52.67 -80.51 0.62
N GLY A 256 51.37 -80.42 0.28
CA GLY A 256 50.31 -80.37 1.30
C GLY A 256 49.57 -79.05 1.49
N ARG A 257 48.41 -78.98 0.83
CA ARG A 257 47.12 -78.44 1.32
C ARG A 257 47.11 -77.05 1.97
N THR A 258 46.49 -76.09 1.27
CA THR A 258 45.69 -75.05 1.93
C THR A 258 44.37 -74.85 1.18
N ILE A 259 43.33 -75.33 1.87
CA ILE A 259 41.89 -75.16 1.77
C ILE A 259 41.41 -74.08 0.77
N VAL A 260 40.80 -74.55 -0.32
CA VAL A 260 39.80 -73.83 -1.11
C VAL A 260 38.46 -74.47 -0.76
N THR A 261 37.53 -73.71 -0.19
CA THR A 261 36.12 -74.07 -0.10
C THR A 261 35.36 -73.20 -1.09
N THR A 262 35.03 -73.80 -2.23
CA THR A 262 33.98 -73.36 -3.15
C THR A 262 32.90 -74.44 -3.06
N ASN A 263 31.63 -74.08 -2.82
CA ASN A 263 30.47 -74.92 -3.12
C ASN A 263 29.27 -73.99 -3.37
N ILE A 264 28.76 -73.90 -4.61
CA ILE A 264 27.79 -74.77 -5.32
C ILE A 264 26.39 -74.12 -5.27
N SER A 265 25.83 -73.84 -6.45
CA SER A 265 24.48 -74.30 -6.80
C SER A 265 24.34 -74.34 -8.32
N MET A 266 24.14 -75.55 -8.88
CA MET A 266 23.85 -75.79 -10.30
C MET A 266 22.51 -76.52 -10.41
N ARG A 267 21.64 -75.96 -11.28
CA ARG A 267 20.55 -76.53 -12.10
C ARG A 267 19.82 -77.81 -11.67
N LEU A 268 18.49 -77.75 -11.74
CA LEU A 268 17.63 -78.79 -12.31
C LEU A 268 16.60 -78.14 -13.25
N ALA A 269 16.39 -78.75 -14.42
CA ALA A 269 15.41 -78.37 -15.43
C ALA A 269 14.46 -79.56 -15.68
N HIS A 270 13.14 -79.31 -15.73
CA HIS A 270 12.21 -80.16 -16.46
C HIS A 270 10.98 -79.39 -16.95
N ASN A 271 10.57 -79.72 -18.17
CA ASN A 271 9.55 -79.06 -19.01
C ASN A 271 8.10 -79.33 -18.58
N GLY A 272 7.20 -78.40 -18.91
CA GLY A 272 5.73 -78.61 -18.93
C GLY A 272 4.90 -77.38 -19.34
N ALA A 273 4.58 -77.28 -20.63
CA ALA A 273 3.42 -76.68 -21.33
C ALA A 273 2.63 -75.42 -20.82
N VAL A 274 2.66 -74.35 -21.64
CA VAL A 274 1.61 -73.39 -22.19
C VAL A 274 0.29 -73.08 -21.42
N PRO A 275 -0.42 -71.94 -21.70
CA PRO A 275 -0.22 -70.54 -21.29
C PRO A 275 -1.39 -69.99 -20.43
N GLY A 276 -1.09 -69.28 -19.33
CA GLY A 276 -2.10 -68.54 -18.56
C GLY A 276 -1.98 -67.04 -18.79
N LEU A 277 -3.04 -66.41 -19.31
CA LEU A 277 -3.19 -64.96 -19.48
C LEU A 277 -2.53 -64.15 -18.35
N GLN A 278 -1.44 -63.44 -18.66
CA GLN A 278 -1.06 -62.27 -17.86
C GLN A 278 -2.01 -61.14 -18.24
N ILE A 279 -3.09 -61.01 -17.49
CA ILE A 279 -3.86 -59.78 -17.41
C ILE A 279 -2.87 -58.69 -17.00
N GLN A 280 -2.63 -57.76 -17.91
CA GLN A 280 -2.10 -56.44 -17.60
C GLN A 280 -3.04 -55.81 -16.55
N SER A 281 -2.71 -55.91 -15.27
CA SER A 281 -3.26 -55.02 -14.27
C SER A 281 -2.52 -53.69 -14.40
N ALA A 282 -3.03 -52.88 -15.33
CA ALA A 282 -2.86 -51.45 -15.35
C ALA A 282 -3.49 -50.85 -14.09
N VAL A 283 -2.86 -51.02 -12.93
CA VAL A 283 -3.25 -50.37 -11.68
C VAL A 283 -1.98 -50.01 -10.90
N ASN A 284 -1.36 -48.89 -11.27
CA ASN A 284 -0.81 -47.90 -10.34
C ASN A 284 -0.29 -46.70 -11.14
N ARG A 285 -1.22 -45.92 -11.71
CA ARG A 285 -1.00 -44.47 -11.78
C ARG A 285 -1.23 -43.94 -10.36
N SER A 286 -0.25 -44.15 -9.49
CA SER A 286 -0.21 -43.47 -8.20
C SER A 286 -0.21 -41.98 -8.50
N ALA A 287 -1.27 -41.28 -8.09
CA ALA A 287 -1.32 -39.83 -8.10
C ALA A 287 -0.01 -39.33 -7.45
N SER A 288 0.79 -38.57 -8.21
CA SER A 288 2.08 -38.09 -7.73
C SER A 288 1.86 -37.16 -6.54
N ILE A 289 2.01 -37.67 -5.33
CA ILE A 289 2.05 -36.84 -4.12
C ILE A 289 3.21 -35.86 -4.33
N LEU A 290 2.92 -34.56 -4.35
CA LEU A 290 3.92 -33.51 -4.53
C LEU A 290 5.07 -33.72 -3.53
N LYS A 291 6.33 -33.52 -3.96
CA LYS A 291 7.48 -33.62 -3.05
C LYS A 291 7.38 -32.54 -1.97
N PRO A 292 7.84 -32.77 -0.72
CA PRO A 292 7.76 -31.78 0.37
C PRO A 292 8.38 -30.42 0.01
N THR A 293 9.42 -30.41 -0.83
CA THR A 293 10.05 -29.19 -1.35
C THR A 293 9.16 -28.42 -2.33
N GLN A 294 8.36 -29.11 -3.17
CA GLN A 294 7.40 -28.46 -4.08
C GLN A 294 6.23 -27.85 -3.32
N LEU A 295 5.74 -28.54 -2.29
CA LEU A 295 4.72 -28.00 -1.39
C LEU A 295 5.22 -26.79 -0.60
N ALA A 296 6.46 -26.81 -0.11
CA ALA A 296 7.04 -25.66 0.58
C ALA A 296 7.13 -24.43 -0.35
N LEU A 297 7.41 -24.61 -1.64
CA LEU A 297 7.43 -23.53 -2.63
C LEU A 297 6.04 -22.97 -2.91
N ILE A 298 5.04 -23.85 -3.13
CA ILE A 298 3.65 -23.44 -3.32
C ILE A 298 3.14 -22.72 -2.07
N GLY A 299 3.38 -23.31 -0.89
CA GLY A 299 3.06 -22.70 0.39
C GLY A 299 3.76 -21.36 0.60
N TYR A 300 4.99 -21.19 0.11
CA TYR A 300 5.69 -19.91 0.16
C TYR A 300 5.07 -18.87 -0.76
N ALA A 301 4.67 -19.24 -1.98
CA ALA A 301 3.91 -18.37 -2.89
C ALA A 301 2.58 -17.92 -2.25
N LEU A 302 1.83 -18.87 -1.70
CA LEU A 302 0.55 -18.59 -1.03
C LEU A 302 0.73 -17.80 0.27
N SER A 303 1.86 -17.98 0.97
CA SER A 303 2.23 -17.13 2.10
C SER A 303 2.50 -15.69 1.65
N GLY A 304 3.17 -15.48 0.51
CA GLY A 304 3.35 -14.17 -0.09
C GLY A 304 2.01 -13.54 -0.49
N PHE A 305 1.12 -14.33 -1.09
CA PHE A 305 -0.27 -13.94 -1.38
C PHE A 305 -1.00 -13.45 -0.12
N ALA A 306 -0.94 -14.23 0.96
CA ALA A 306 -1.56 -13.86 2.22
C ALA A 306 -0.94 -12.58 2.81
N ALA A 307 0.40 -12.47 2.81
CA ALA A 307 1.12 -11.35 3.37
C ALA A 307 0.74 -10.00 2.71
N LEU A 308 0.74 -9.93 1.37
CA LEU A 308 0.34 -8.71 0.66
C LEU A 308 -1.18 -8.50 0.67
N GLY A 309 -1.96 -9.58 0.73
CA GLY A 309 -3.40 -9.48 0.98
C GLY A 309 -3.70 -8.80 2.33
N TYR A 310 -2.99 -9.18 3.39
CA TYR A 310 -3.10 -8.51 4.70
C TYR A 310 -2.63 -7.07 4.62
N GLN A 311 -1.54 -6.79 3.90
CA GLN A 311 -1.07 -5.41 3.76
C GLN A 311 -2.15 -4.52 3.11
N VAL A 312 -2.84 -4.97 2.06
CA VAL A 312 -3.95 -4.22 1.45
C VAL A 312 -5.11 -4.05 2.42
N VAL A 313 -5.57 -5.14 3.06
CA VAL A 313 -6.72 -5.08 3.98
C VAL A 313 -6.42 -4.22 5.20
N TRP A 314 -5.26 -4.39 5.83
CA TRP A 314 -4.85 -3.61 7.00
C TRP A 314 -4.54 -2.15 6.67
N THR A 315 -4.03 -1.84 5.47
CA THR A 315 -3.90 -0.44 5.02
C THR A 315 -5.27 0.22 5.01
N ARG A 316 -6.29 -0.47 4.48
CA ARG A 316 -7.66 0.04 4.47
C ARG A 316 -8.25 0.14 5.87
N THR A 317 -7.99 -0.83 6.73
CA THR A 317 -8.42 -0.79 8.14
C THR A 317 -7.78 0.39 8.88
N LEU A 318 -6.48 0.64 8.71
CA LEU A 318 -5.83 1.81 9.32
C LEU A 318 -6.38 3.12 8.79
N ALA A 319 -6.67 3.19 7.48
CA ALA A 319 -7.25 4.39 6.87
C ALA A 319 -8.62 4.77 7.43
N ILE A 320 -9.34 3.84 8.10
CA ILE A 320 -10.58 4.15 8.83
C ILE A 320 -10.27 5.06 10.03
N PHE A 321 -9.17 4.82 10.74
CA PHE A 321 -8.88 5.54 11.98
C PHE A 321 -7.90 6.70 11.78
N SER A 322 -7.15 6.68 10.68
CA SER A 322 -6.09 7.63 10.41
C SER A 322 -6.61 8.98 9.95
N LEU A 323 -5.91 10.04 10.35
CA LEU A 323 -6.29 11.39 9.95
C LEU A 323 -5.90 11.74 8.51
N ASN A 324 -4.88 11.06 7.94
CA ASN A 324 -4.27 11.42 6.65
C ASN A 324 -3.72 10.17 5.93
N ALA A 325 -4.09 9.97 4.65
CA ALA A 325 -3.70 8.78 3.86
C ALA A 325 -2.20 8.57 3.73
N VAL A 326 -1.45 9.67 3.57
CA VAL A 326 0.00 9.59 3.36
C VAL A 326 0.66 8.94 4.57
N TYR A 327 0.16 9.24 5.76
CA TYR A 327 0.66 8.67 6.99
C TYR A 327 0.17 7.26 7.24
N SER A 328 -1.10 6.92 7.02
CA SER A 328 -1.59 5.55 7.27
C SER A 328 -0.87 4.53 6.39
N PHE A 329 -0.65 4.84 5.11
CA PHE A 329 0.14 4.00 4.20
C PHE A 329 1.59 3.89 4.68
N THR A 330 2.21 5.02 5.05
CA THR A 330 3.60 5.03 5.56
C THR A 330 3.73 4.23 6.86
N ILE A 331 2.81 4.38 7.80
CA ILE A 331 2.76 3.67 9.09
C ILE A 331 2.64 2.16 8.85
N MET A 332 1.70 1.75 7.99
CA MET A 332 1.53 0.35 7.58
C MET A 332 2.82 -0.21 7.00
N LEU A 333 3.32 0.43 5.94
CA LEU A 333 4.49 -0.02 5.19
C LEU A 333 5.72 -0.12 6.09
N VAL A 334 6.01 0.91 6.88
CA VAL A 334 7.15 0.95 7.80
C VAL A 334 7.05 -0.15 8.84
N THR A 335 5.89 -0.30 9.50
CA THR A 335 5.70 -1.35 10.50
C THR A 335 5.90 -2.74 9.89
N PHE A 336 5.32 -2.96 8.71
CA PHE A 336 5.39 -4.22 7.99
C PHE A 336 6.83 -4.56 7.60
N LEU A 337 7.58 -3.59 7.08
CA LEU A 337 8.98 -3.74 6.70
C LEU A 337 9.89 -3.94 7.92
N ILE A 338 9.69 -3.22 9.03
CA ILE A 338 10.44 -3.45 10.28
C ILE A 338 10.25 -4.89 10.73
N GLY A 339 9.00 -5.38 10.74
CA GLY A 339 8.70 -6.76 11.10
C GLY A 339 9.38 -7.77 10.18
N LEU A 340 9.26 -7.60 8.87
CA LEU A 340 9.94 -8.45 7.87
C LEU A 340 11.46 -8.49 8.08
N ALA A 341 12.10 -7.33 8.28
CA ALA A 341 13.53 -7.21 8.50
C ALA A 341 13.96 -7.90 9.80
N ALA A 342 13.25 -7.62 10.90
CA ALA A 342 13.52 -8.19 12.21
C ALA A 342 13.33 -9.71 12.21
N GLY A 343 12.25 -10.22 11.60
CA GLY A 343 11.96 -11.63 11.44
C GLY A 343 13.02 -12.37 10.62
N SER A 344 13.42 -11.80 9.49
CA SER A 344 14.48 -12.36 8.64
C SER A 344 15.82 -12.41 9.37
N ALA A 345 16.21 -11.34 10.08
CA ALA A 345 17.43 -11.29 10.86
C ALA A 345 17.41 -12.26 12.06
N TRP A 346 16.27 -12.39 12.74
CA TRP A 346 16.07 -13.28 13.88
C TRP A 346 16.16 -14.75 13.48
N MET A 347 15.44 -15.14 12.43
CA MET A 347 15.39 -16.52 11.96
C MET A 347 16.65 -16.90 11.19
N GLY A 348 17.24 -15.99 10.41
CA GLY A 348 18.48 -16.22 9.67
C GLY A 348 19.66 -16.66 10.55
N ARG A 349 19.72 -16.23 11.82
CA ARG A 349 20.76 -16.66 12.77
C ARG A 349 20.51 -18.04 13.40
N ARG A 350 19.25 -18.49 13.43
CA ARG A 350 18.84 -19.72 14.11
C ARG A 350 18.58 -20.87 13.15
N ILE A 351 18.22 -20.55 11.91
CA ILE A 351 17.68 -21.52 10.98
C ILE A 351 18.67 -22.63 10.64
N ASP A 352 19.97 -22.36 10.55
CA ASP A 352 20.97 -23.36 10.18
C ASP A 352 21.08 -24.53 11.18
N ARG A 353 20.66 -24.32 12.43
CA ARG A 353 20.69 -25.33 13.50
C ARG A 353 19.36 -26.06 13.71
N HIS A 354 18.30 -25.69 12.99
CA HIS A 354 16.96 -26.24 13.26
C HIS A 354 16.79 -27.66 12.68
N PRO A 355 16.25 -28.65 13.41
CA PRO A 355 16.19 -30.03 12.92
C PRO A 355 15.09 -30.27 11.88
N GLN A 356 13.96 -29.54 11.94
CA GLN A 356 12.80 -29.74 11.06
C GLN A 356 12.29 -28.42 10.46
N PRO A 357 12.86 -27.93 9.35
CA PRO A 357 12.47 -26.63 8.78
C PRO A 357 11.04 -26.61 8.20
N LEU A 358 10.52 -27.76 7.73
CA LEU A 358 9.14 -27.85 7.19
C LEU A 358 8.08 -27.71 8.29
N ALA A 359 8.28 -28.36 9.45
CA ALA A 359 7.41 -28.19 10.61
C ALA A 359 7.44 -26.74 11.11
N LEU A 360 8.64 -26.15 11.19
CA LEU A 360 8.81 -24.75 11.57
C LEU A 360 8.08 -23.79 10.60
N PHE A 361 8.18 -24.02 9.28
CA PHE A 361 7.40 -23.28 8.30
C PHE A 361 5.90 -23.38 8.59
N GLY A 362 5.39 -24.59 8.86
CA GLY A 362 3.98 -24.79 9.19
C GLY A 362 3.53 -24.04 10.44
N TRP A 363 4.33 -24.09 11.51
CA TRP A 363 4.05 -23.36 12.75
C TRP A 363 4.10 -21.83 12.58
N LEU A 364 5.02 -21.31 11.76
CA LEU A 364 5.05 -19.88 11.44
C LEU A 364 3.75 -19.46 10.73
N GLN A 365 3.24 -20.26 9.79
CA GLN A 365 1.99 -19.96 9.09
C GLN A 365 0.78 -19.99 10.03
N ILE A 366 0.68 -20.99 10.92
CA ILE A 366 -0.38 -21.01 11.95
C ILE A 366 -0.28 -19.79 12.86
N GLY A 367 0.93 -19.43 13.30
CA GLY A 367 1.20 -18.24 14.09
C GLY A 367 0.76 -16.95 13.40
N ILE A 368 1.07 -16.80 12.11
CA ILE A 368 0.62 -15.64 11.30
C ILE A 368 -0.91 -15.56 11.29
N GLY A 369 -1.60 -16.67 11.00
CA GLY A 369 -3.07 -16.71 10.98
C GLY A 369 -3.69 -16.34 12.34
N MET A 370 -3.19 -16.91 13.44
CA MET A 370 -3.67 -16.58 14.79
C MET A 370 -3.42 -15.12 15.16
N CYS A 371 -2.22 -14.60 14.88
CA CYS A 371 -1.89 -13.19 15.12
C CYS A 371 -2.75 -12.25 14.26
N ALA A 372 -3.10 -12.62 13.03
CA ALA A 372 -3.98 -11.82 12.18
C ALA A 372 -5.42 -11.74 12.73
N VAL A 373 -5.92 -12.80 13.37
CA VAL A 373 -7.20 -12.76 14.10
C VAL A 373 -7.12 -11.80 15.28
N ILE A 374 -6.05 -11.88 16.08
CA ILE A 374 -5.84 -10.96 17.21
C ILE A 374 -5.74 -9.51 16.69
N ALA A 375 -5.03 -9.29 15.58
CA ALA A 375 -4.90 -7.98 14.97
C ALA A 375 -6.25 -7.39 14.54
N LEU A 376 -7.15 -8.22 14.00
CA LEU A 376 -8.52 -7.82 13.67
C LEU A 376 -9.27 -7.25 14.88
N TYR A 377 -9.22 -7.93 16.04
CA TYR A 377 -9.82 -7.43 17.28
C TYR A 377 -9.11 -6.21 17.86
N ALA A 378 -7.80 -6.10 17.66
CA ALA A 378 -7.03 -5.00 18.19
C ALA A 378 -7.28 -3.72 17.38
N PHE A 379 -7.38 -3.81 16.05
CA PHE A 379 -7.77 -2.68 15.20
C PHE A 379 -9.15 -2.13 15.56
N ALA A 380 -10.11 -3.00 15.85
CA ALA A 380 -11.43 -2.61 16.35
C ALA A 380 -11.40 -1.76 17.62
N ARG A 381 -10.39 -1.95 18.47
CA ARG A 381 -10.21 -1.19 19.73
C ARG A 381 -9.19 -0.07 19.60
N MET A 382 -8.70 0.18 18.39
CA MET A 382 -7.67 1.20 18.15
C MET A 382 -8.15 2.60 18.52
N PRO A 383 -9.41 3.04 18.24
CA PRO A 383 -9.85 4.38 18.66
C PRO A 383 -9.83 4.58 20.17
N THR A 384 -10.22 3.58 20.96
CA THR A 384 -10.15 3.64 22.42
C THR A 384 -8.71 3.77 22.92
N LEU A 385 -7.76 3.13 22.22
CA LEU A 385 -6.33 3.28 22.50
C LEU A 385 -5.84 4.69 22.14
N LEU A 386 -6.22 5.21 20.97
CA LEU A 386 -5.81 6.53 20.51
C LEU A 386 -6.38 7.65 21.38
N ASP A 387 -7.66 7.59 21.76
CA ASP A 387 -8.33 8.59 22.60
C ASP A 387 -7.61 8.85 23.93
N MET A 388 -6.95 7.83 24.51
CA MET A 388 -6.13 7.98 25.72
C MET A 388 -4.90 8.89 25.52
N PHE A 389 -4.39 8.98 24.29
CA PHE A 389 -3.18 9.73 23.94
C PHE A 389 -3.47 11.03 23.17
N THR A 390 -4.51 11.05 22.31
CA THR A 390 -4.81 12.14 21.38
C THR A 390 -5.56 13.30 22.04
N ALA A 391 -6.34 13.06 23.10
CA ALA A 391 -7.19 14.08 23.72
C ALA A 391 -6.43 15.26 24.37
N ARG A 392 -5.09 15.23 24.46
CA ARG A 392 -4.27 16.25 25.14
C ARG A 392 -2.90 16.54 24.50
N THR A 393 -2.60 16.10 23.27
CA THR A 393 -1.23 16.14 22.73
C THR A 393 -1.12 16.79 21.34
N SER A 394 0.11 17.14 20.93
CA SER A 394 0.41 17.79 19.63
C SER A 394 0.18 16.83 18.44
N PHE A 395 0.03 17.36 17.22
CA PHE A 395 -0.14 16.54 16.00
C PHE A 395 0.90 15.42 15.87
N LEU A 396 2.18 15.73 16.10
CA LEU A 396 3.25 14.74 16.05
C LEU A 396 3.06 13.66 17.11
N ALA A 397 2.58 13.99 18.30
CA ALA A 397 2.29 13.01 19.34
C ALA A 397 1.11 12.11 18.96
N SER A 398 0.05 12.65 18.36
CA SER A 398 -1.06 11.87 17.80
C SER A 398 -0.59 10.92 16.70
N LEU A 399 0.27 11.40 15.80
CA LEU A 399 0.86 10.59 14.73
C LEU A 399 1.75 9.46 15.29
N TRP A 400 2.57 9.75 16.31
CA TRP A 400 3.37 8.74 16.98
C TRP A 400 2.49 7.74 17.74
N ALA A 401 1.41 8.19 18.39
CA ALA A 401 0.45 7.30 19.05
C ALA A 401 -0.21 6.36 18.04
N GLU A 402 -0.63 6.88 16.88
CA GLU A 402 -1.13 6.07 15.77
C GLU A 402 -0.09 5.06 15.28
N PHE A 403 1.14 5.52 15.05
CA PHE A 403 2.25 4.65 14.67
C PHE A 403 2.50 3.53 15.67
N PHE A 404 2.58 3.84 16.97
CA PHE A 404 2.85 2.83 18.00
C PHE A 404 1.67 1.88 18.21
N ALA A 405 0.43 2.37 18.16
CA ALA A 405 -0.76 1.52 18.24
C ALA A 405 -0.79 0.54 17.05
N ALA A 406 -0.62 1.05 15.84
CA ALA A 406 -0.50 0.24 14.62
C ALA A 406 0.68 -0.75 14.70
N ALA A 407 1.83 -0.28 15.19
CA ALA A 407 3.03 -1.09 15.36
C ALA A 407 2.81 -2.28 16.31
N VAL A 408 2.24 -2.04 17.49
CA VAL A 408 1.95 -3.09 18.47
C VAL A 408 1.04 -4.16 17.88
N ILE A 409 0.04 -3.75 17.09
CA ILE A 409 -0.93 -4.66 16.46
C ILE A 409 -0.26 -5.55 15.40
N MET A 410 0.62 -4.98 14.58
CA MET A 410 1.14 -5.66 13.39
C MET A 410 2.54 -6.24 13.52
N ILE A 411 3.35 -5.79 14.50
CA ILE A 411 4.76 -6.16 14.55
C ILE A 411 4.98 -7.66 14.75
N VAL A 412 4.13 -8.32 15.55
CA VAL A 412 4.25 -9.76 15.80
C VAL A 412 3.97 -10.58 14.54
N PRO A 413 2.80 -10.46 13.86
CA PRO A 413 2.56 -11.23 12.63
C PRO A 413 3.58 -10.92 11.54
N THR A 414 4.06 -9.68 11.43
CA THR A 414 5.04 -9.28 10.40
C THR A 414 6.44 -9.82 10.68
N ILE A 415 6.86 -9.93 11.95
CA ILE A 415 8.07 -10.69 12.34
C ILE A 415 7.96 -12.15 11.93
N LEU A 416 6.80 -12.79 12.16
CA LEU A 416 6.59 -14.18 11.76
C LEU A 416 6.65 -14.32 10.23
N MET A 417 6.06 -13.40 9.48
CA MET A 417 6.17 -13.34 8.01
C MET A 417 7.63 -13.18 7.56
N GLY A 418 8.41 -12.31 8.21
CA GLY A 418 9.84 -12.12 7.92
C GLY A 418 10.68 -13.37 8.15
N ALA A 419 10.32 -14.17 9.17
CA ALA A 419 10.98 -15.42 9.48
C ALA A 419 10.76 -16.51 8.42
N VAL A 420 9.72 -16.41 7.58
CA VAL A 420 9.41 -17.41 6.56
C VAL A 420 10.51 -17.51 5.50
N PHE A 421 11.08 -16.38 5.06
CA PHE A 421 12.07 -16.37 3.96
C PHE A 421 13.33 -17.20 4.30
N PRO A 422 14.03 -17.00 5.44
CA PRO A 422 15.18 -17.83 5.79
C PRO A 422 14.86 -19.33 5.90
N VAL A 423 13.66 -19.69 6.37
CA VAL A 423 13.22 -21.09 6.51
C VAL A 423 13.07 -21.75 5.14
N VAL A 424 12.37 -21.10 4.22
CA VAL A 424 12.15 -21.63 2.86
C VAL A 424 13.46 -21.60 2.06
N ALA A 425 14.28 -20.57 2.24
CA ALA A 425 15.61 -20.51 1.65
C ALA A 425 16.43 -21.74 2.03
N ARG A 426 16.44 -22.14 3.31
CA ARG A 426 17.13 -23.37 3.76
C ARG A 426 16.52 -24.63 3.16
N LEU A 427 15.19 -24.75 3.13
CA LEU A 427 14.49 -25.91 2.55
C LEU A 427 14.81 -26.12 1.06
N TYR A 428 14.95 -25.04 0.30
CA TYR A 428 15.14 -25.08 -1.15
C TYR A 428 16.62 -25.10 -1.57
N THR A 429 17.53 -24.64 -0.70
CA THR A 429 18.97 -24.62 -0.98
C THR A 429 19.71 -25.80 -0.33
N ALA A 430 19.10 -26.53 0.60
CA ALA A 430 19.66 -27.76 1.17
C ALA A 430 19.83 -28.88 0.11
N PRO A 431 20.94 -29.63 0.12
CA PRO A 431 21.11 -30.82 -0.72
C PRO A 431 20.04 -31.87 -0.42
N SER A 432 19.42 -32.46 -1.44
CA SER A 432 18.42 -33.51 -1.25
C SER A 432 19.08 -34.82 -0.78
N PRO A 433 18.55 -35.52 0.24
CA PRO A 433 19.14 -36.79 0.74
C PRO A 433 19.18 -37.91 -0.30
N THR A 434 18.31 -37.86 -1.33
CA THR A 434 18.21 -38.88 -2.37
C THR A 434 19.36 -38.86 -3.39
N ASP A 435 20.18 -37.81 -3.42
CA ASP A 435 21.35 -37.71 -4.31
C ASP A 435 22.66 -38.16 -3.63
N ALA A 436 22.60 -38.65 -2.39
CA ALA A 436 23.78 -39.11 -1.65
C ALA A 436 24.44 -40.38 -2.24
N SER A 437 23.78 -41.07 -3.18
CA SER A 437 24.33 -42.24 -3.87
C SER A 437 25.19 -41.91 -5.10
N VAL A 438 25.28 -40.64 -5.50
CA VAL A 438 26.21 -40.20 -6.56
C VAL A 438 27.12 -39.13 -5.97
N ALA A 439 28.27 -39.57 -5.45
CA ALA A 439 29.35 -38.70 -5.00
C ALA A 439 29.98 -37.97 -6.19
N THR A 440 29.31 -36.93 -6.68
CA THR A 440 29.89 -35.90 -7.55
C THR A 440 29.50 -34.55 -6.96
N VAL A 441 30.51 -33.85 -6.43
CA VAL A 441 30.60 -32.41 -6.11
C VAL A 441 29.26 -31.72 -5.77
N PRO A 442 29.04 -31.19 -4.54
CA PRO A 442 27.83 -30.43 -4.24
C PRO A 442 27.65 -29.33 -5.28
N ASP A 443 26.51 -29.33 -5.96
CA ASP A 443 26.22 -28.46 -7.10
C ASP A 443 26.28 -26.99 -6.67
N GLN A 444 27.48 -26.40 -6.73
CA GLN A 444 27.76 -24.97 -6.47
C GLN A 444 27.06 -24.07 -7.51
N LYS A 445 26.41 -24.67 -8.51
CA LYS A 445 25.82 -23.99 -9.67
C LYS A 445 24.42 -23.49 -9.33
N GLY A 446 24.23 -22.18 -9.37
CA GLY A 446 22.90 -21.57 -9.41
C GLY A 446 22.29 -21.12 -8.08
N VAL A 447 23.07 -20.87 -7.02
CA VAL A 447 22.55 -20.28 -5.75
C VAL A 447 21.81 -18.98 -6.02
N GLY A 448 22.39 -18.07 -6.81
CA GLY A 448 21.72 -16.82 -7.23
C GLY A 448 20.43 -17.07 -8.01
N SER A 449 20.40 -18.08 -8.90
CA SER A 449 19.17 -18.45 -9.64
C SER A 449 18.11 -19.08 -8.73
N ARG A 450 18.50 -19.90 -7.76
CA ARG A 450 17.56 -20.52 -6.79
C ARG A 450 16.96 -19.46 -5.86
N ILE A 451 17.76 -18.52 -5.38
CA ILE A 451 17.28 -17.38 -4.58
C ILE A 451 16.40 -16.45 -5.41
N GLY A 452 16.82 -16.12 -6.64
CA GLY A 452 16.01 -15.32 -7.56
C GLY A 452 14.66 -15.97 -7.86
N ARG A 453 14.60 -17.31 -8.00
CA ARG A 453 13.34 -18.05 -8.15
C ARG A 453 12.48 -18.01 -6.90
N LEU A 454 13.07 -18.16 -5.71
CA LEU A 454 12.33 -18.06 -4.44
C LEU A 454 11.69 -16.68 -4.28
N TYR A 455 12.50 -15.63 -4.48
CA TYR A 455 12.02 -14.26 -4.39
C TYR A 455 10.94 -14.01 -5.44
N ALA A 456 11.17 -14.35 -6.71
CA ALA A 456 10.17 -14.19 -7.76
C ALA A 456 8.86 -14.94 -7.47
N LEU A 457 8.91 -16.18 -6.96
CA LEU A 457 7.70 -16.96 -6.66
C LEU A 457 6.87 -16.32 -5.53
N ASN A 458 7.54 -15.88 -4.47
CA ASN A 458 6.88 -15.16 -3.39
C ASN A 458 6.31 -13.82 -3.87
N THR A 459 7.08 -13.07 -4.67
CA THR A 459 6.65 -11.79 -5.20
C THR A 459 5.49 -11.94 -6.20
N VAL A 460 5.43 -13.01 -7.00
CA VAL A 460 4.25 -13.34 -7.83
C VAL A 460 3.04 -13.64 -6.96
N GLY A 461 3.20 -14.48 -5.93
CA GLY A 461 2.11 -14.77 -4.98
C GLY A 461 1.61 -13.49 -4.31
N ALA A 462 2.52 -12.65 -3.83
CA ALA A 462 2.29 -11.34 -3.27
C ALA A 462 1.56 -10.38 -4.23
N THR A 463 1.96 -10.35 -5.50
CA THR A 463 1.31 -9.59 -6.57
C THR A 463 -0.15 -10.02 -6.74
N LEU A 464 -0.39 -11.33 -6.81
CA LEU A 464 -1.75 -11.88 -6.90
C LEU A 464 -2.56 -11.60 -5.63
N GLY A 465 -1.93 -11.62 -4.45
CA GLY A 465 -2.55 -11.32 -3.16
C GLY A 465 -3.03 -9.89 -3.07
N ALA A 466 -2.19 -8.93 -3.43
CA ALA A 466 -2.52 -7.51 -3.48
C ALA A 466 -3.68 -7.23 -4.47
N CYS A 467 -3.61 -7.86 -5.65
CA CYS A 467 -4.64 -7.74 -6.68
C CYS A 467 -5.98 -8.33 -6.21
N MET A 468 -6.00 -9.58 -5.74
CA MET A 468 -7.22 -10.24 -5.27
C MET A 468 -7.83 -9.56 -4.05
N ALA A 469 -7.02 -9.08 -3.11
CA ALA A 469 -7.53 -8.35 -1.97
C ALA A 469 -8.31 -7.09 -2.38
N GLY A 470 -7.72 -6.24 -3.22
CA GLY A 470 -8.35 -4.97 -3.62
C GLY A 470 -9.44 -5.10 -4.68
N PHE A 471 -9.27 -5.95 -5.69
CA PHE A 471 -10.19 -6.07 -6.82
C PHE A 471 -11.30 -7.10 -6.63
N VAL A 472 -11.14 -8.04 -5.68
CA VAL A 472 -12.08 -9.17 -5.54
C VAL A 472 -12.57 -9.32 -4.11
N PHE A 473 -11.70 -9.45 -3.12
CA PHE A 473 -12.11 -9.80 -1.75
C PHE A 473 -12.82 -8.62 -1.06
N ILE A 474 -12.21 -7.44 -1.02
CA ILE A 474 -12.83 -6.27 -0.38
C ILE A 474 -14.17 -5.90 -1.04
N PRO A 475 -14.28 -5.77 -2.38
CA PRO A 475 -15.54 -5.43 -3.02
C PRO A 475 -16.66 -6.47 -2.81
N LEU A 476 -16.34 -7.77 -2.83
CA LEU A 476 -17.37 -8.82 -2.80
C LEU A 476 -17.78 -9.23 -1.38
N ILE A 477 -16.83 -9.27 -0.45
CA ILE A 477 -17.04 -9.84 0.89
C ILE A 477 -16.69 -8.88 2.04
N GLY A 478 -16.18 -7.68 1.76
CA GLY A 478 -15.80 -6.69 2.76
C GLY A 478 -14.44 -6.95 3.40
N LEU A 479 -13.96 -6.01 4.21
CA LEU A 479 -12.67 -6.05 4.93
C LEU A 479 -12.61 -7.19 5.95
N GLN A 480 -13.70 -7.40 6.69
CA GLN A 480 -13.74 -8.43 7.73
C GLN A 480 -13.55 -9.81 7.14
N ARG A 481 -14.42 -10.20 6.20
CA ARG A 481 -14.39 -11.54 5.61
C ARG A 481 -13.14 -11.75 4.76
N SER A 482 -12.62 -10.69 4.12
CA SER A 482 -11.31 -10.74 3.45
C SER A 482 -10.20 -11.13 4.41
N SER A 483 -10.13 -10.50 5.59
CA SER A 483 -9.14 -10.87 6.63
C SER A 483 -9.29 -12.34 7.05
N LEU A 484 -10.52 -12.80 7.26
CA LEU A 484 -10.78 -14.19 7.69
C LEU A 484 -10.42 -15.21 6.60
N LEU A 485 -10.63 -14.88 5.33
CA LEU A 485 -10.21 -15.71 4.20
C LEU A 485 -8.68 -15.90 4.18
N LEU A 486 -7.92 -14.83 4.41
CA LEU A 486 -6.46 -14.89 4.47
C LEU A 486 -5.98 -15.68 5.71
N VAL A 487 -6.67 -15.53 6.85
CA VAL A 487 -6.41 -16.33 8.06
C VAL A 487 -6.60 -17.81 7.76
N ALA A 488 -7.72 -18.19 7.15
CA ALA A 488 -8.00 -19.56 6.77
C ALA A 488 -6.92 -20.11 5.84
N LEU A 489 -6.47 -19.32 4.86
CA LEU A 489 -5.38 -19.69 3.96
C LEU A 489 -4.08 -19.99 4.74
N ASN A 490 -3.64 -19.11 5.65
CA ASN A 490 -2.44 -19.38 6.45
C ASN A 490 -2.58 -20.61 7.35
N LEU A 491 -3.74 -20.80 7.99
CA LEU A 491 -4.01 -21.97 8.83
C LEU A 491 -3.97 -23.26 8.02
N ILE A 492 -4.52 -23.27 6.80
CA ILE A 492 -4.49 -24.43 5.89
C ILE A 492 -3.05 -24.74 5.46
N ILE A 493 -2.30 -23.74 4.99
CA ILE A 493 -0.88 -23.92 4.60
C ILE A 493 -0.08 -24.47 5.78
N GLY A 494 -0.28 -23.90 6.96
CA GLY A 494 0.39 -24.29 8.17
C GLY A 494 0.07 -25.71 8.60
N ALA A 495 -1.22 -26.07 8.64
CA ALA A 495 -1.67 -27.42 8.95
C ALA A 495 -1.09 -28.45 7.96
N VAL A 496 -1.17 -28.20 6.65
CA VAL A 496 -0.60 -29.11 5.63
C VAL A 496 0.90 -29.31 5.85
N ALA A 497 1.66 -28.24 6.07
CA ALA A 497 3.11 -28.33 6.29
C ALA A 497 3.48 -29.10 7.57
N VAL A 498 2.76 -28.90 8.68
CA VAL A 498 3.00 -29.65 9.92
C VAL A 498 2.58 -31.11 9.77
N LEU A 499 1.41 -31.40 9.17
CA LEU A 499 0.92 -32.76 8.94
C LEU A 499 1.91 -33.59 8.11
N MET A 500 2.56 -32.97 7.13
CA MET A 500 3.59 -33.61 6.29
C MET A 500 4.94 -33.76 6.99
N ALA A 501 5.24 -32.92 7.98
CA ALA A 501 6.47 -33.00 8.75
C ALA A 501 6.38 -33.97 9.95
N SER A 502 5.20 -34.13 10.56
CA SER A 502 4.99 -35.01 11.72
C SER A 502 4.82 -36.48 11.33
N PRO A 503 5.59 -37.42 11.93
CA PRO A 503 5.48 -38.85 11.67
C PRO A 503 4.36 -39.57 12.45
N ALA A 504 3.77 -38.96 13.49
CA ALA A 504 2.79 -39.61 14.38
C ALA A 504 1.35 -39.09 14.20
N SER A 505 0.38 -40.00 14.10
CA SER A 505 -1.03 -39.75 13.81
C SER A 505 -1.81 -38.99 14.90
N GLY A 506 -1.42 -39.10 16.18
CA GLY A 506 -2.09 -38.41 17.30
C GLY A 506 -1.80 -36.91 17.40
N GLU A 507 -0.60 -36.49 16.99
CA GLU A 507 -0.21 -35.07 16.94
C GLU A 507 -1.00 -34.34 15.86
N ARG A 508 -1.19 -35.00 14.71
CA ARG A 508 -1.98 -34.53 13.56
C ARG A 508 -3.42 -34.19 13.94
N LEU A 509 -4.06 -34.98 14.79
CA LEU A 509 -5.45 -34.77 15.23
C LEU A 509 -5.58 -33.60 16.21
N ARG A 510 -4.63 -33.44 17.15
CA ARG A 510 -4.62 -32.29 18.09
C ARG A 510 -4.41 -30.97 17.35
N LEU A 511 -3.50 -30.97 16.37
CA LEU A 511 -3.22 -29.82 15.50
C LEU A 511 -4.41 -29.41 14.63
N ALA A 512 -5.10 -30.39 14.03
CA ALA A 512 -6.33 -30.15 13.29
C ALA A 512 -7.44 -29.58 14.21
N GLY A 513 -7.50 -30.04 15.46
CA GLY A 513 -8.42 -29.51 16.48
C GLY A 513 -8.15 -28.05 16.85
N VAL A 514 -6.88 -27.64 17.02
CA VAL A 514 -6.52 -26.25 17.30
C VAL A 514 -6.88 -25.34 16.11
N ALA A 515 -6.51 -25.73 14.88
CA ALA A 515 -6.86 -24.96 13.69
C ALA A 515 -8.39 -24.86 13.49
N GLY A 516 -9.12 -25.95 13.73
CA GLY A 516 -10.59 -26.00 13.70
C GLY A 516 -11.24 -25.08 14.74
N ALA A 517 -10.75 -25.10 15.98
CA ALA A 517 -11.25 -24.23 17.05
C ALA A 517 -10.97 -22.74 16.78
N THR A 518 -9.79 -22.41 16.22
CA THR A 518 -9.48 -21.04 15.80
C THR A 518 -10.40 -20.58 14.66
N MET A 519 -10.67 -21.44 13.67
CA MET A 519 -11.61 -21.13 12.58
C MET A 519 -13.05 -20.92 13.08
N LEU A 520 -13.49 -21.69 14.09
CA LEU A 520 -14.80 -21.51 14.71
C LEU A 520 -14.90 -20.21 15.53
N ALA A 521 -13.88 -19.89 16.33
CA ALA A 521 -13.83 -18.65 17.11
C ALA A 521 -13.87 -17.41 16.19
N VAL A 522 -13.23 -17.50 15.03
CA VAL A 522 -13.26 -16.51 13.97
C VAL A 522 -14.66 -16.35 13.36
N ALA A 523 -15.38 -17.45 13.11
CA ALA A 523 -16.70 -17.41 12.49
C ALA A 523 -17.79 -16.79 13.39
N LEU A 524 -17.57 -16.75 14.71
CA LEU A 524 -18.51 -16.22 15.71
C LEU A 524 -18.35 -14.70 15.95
N LEU A 525 -17.53 -14.01 15.16
CA LEU A 525 -17.32 -12.58 15.26
C LEU A 525 -18.58 -11.76 14.90
N PRO A 526 -19.00 -10.78 15.73
CA PRO A 526 -20.12 -9.91 15.38
C PRO A 526 -19.78 -8.98 14.19
N PRO A 527 -20.78 -8.53 13.42
CA PRO A 527 -20.61 -7.52 12.38
C PRO A 527 -20.32 -6.12 12.98
N GLY A 528 -19.58 -5.27 12.27
CA GLY A 528 -19.36 -3.86 12.67
C GLY A 528 -18.11 -3.57 13.52
N VAL A 529 -17.29 -4.60 13.77
CA VAL A 529 -16.09 -4.55 14.61
C VAL A 529 -15.08 -3.49 14.14
N TYR A 530 -14.99 -3.19 12.84
CA TYR A 530 -13.98 -2.27 12.28
C TYR A 530 -14.29 -0.79 12.40
N LEU A 531 -15.49 -0.39 12.81
CA LEU A 531 -15.79 1.04 12.97
C LEU A 531 -15.36 1.62 14.31
N GLY A 532 -14.76 0.80 15.18
CA GLY A 532 -14.27 1.26 16.47
C GLY A 532 -15.34 1.85 17.37
N PHE A 533 -16.57 1.34 17.28
CA PHE A 533 -17.67 1.86 18.08
C PHE A 533 -17.39 1.66 19.55
N ARG A 534 -17.47 2.77 20.28
CA ARG A 534 -17.55 2.80 21.74
C ARG A 534 -18.74 1.96 22.18
N GLU A 535 -18.48 0.70 22.54
CA GLU A 535 -19.36 -0.09 23.41
C GLU A 535 -19.66 0.79 24.64
N GLY A 536 -20.84 1.42 24.68
CA GLY A 536 -21.26 2.24 25.81
C GLY A 536 -22.24 3.38 25.57
N VAL A 537 -22.38 3.91 24.33
CA VAL A 537 -23.29 5.07 24.05
C VAL A 537 -24.37 4.78 23.00
N ILE A 538 -24.44 3.53 22.50
CA ILE A 538 -25.14 3.07 21.27
C ILE A 538 -26.39 3.89 20.89
N PRO A 539 -26.27 4.82 19.93
CA PRO A 539 -27.34 5.10 18.98
C PRO A 539 -27.61 3.84 18.14
N GLU A 540 -28.86 3.61 17.76
CA GLU A 540 -29.31 2.42 17.04
C GLU A 540 -28.65 2.35 15.64
N LEU A 541 -27.82 1.31 15.40
CA LEU A 541 -27.21 1.07 14.08
C LEU A 541 -28.28 0.58 13.11
N VAL A 542 -28.57 1.38 12.08
CA VAL A 542 -29.62 1.07 11.09
C VAL A 542 -29.08 0.71 9.71
N TYR A 543 -27.80 0.99 9.45
CA TYR A 543 -27.15 0.63 8.19
C TYR A 543 -25.65 0.47 8.41
N TYR A 544 -25.06 -0.56 7.79
CA TYR A 544 -23.62 -0.82 7.80
C TYR A 544 -23.21 -1.51 6.49
N ARG A 545 -22.25 -0.93 5.78
CA ARG A 545 -21.61 -1.53 4.61
C ARG A 545 -20.12 -1.23 4.57
N GLU A 546 -19.33 -2.25 4.26
CA GLU A 546 -17.90 -2.13 3.97
C GLU A 546 -17.72 -2.06 2.45
N GLY A 547 -17.39 -0.87 1.97
CA GLY A 547 -17.13 -0.61 0.55
C GLY A 547 -15.66 -0.62 0.20
N VAL A 548 -15.39 -0.43 -1.09
CA VAL A 548 -14.03 -0.29 -1.65
C VAL A 548 -13.38 1.04 -1.35
N ASP A 549 -14.14 2.14 -1.27
CA ASP A 549 -13.59 3.48 -0.99
C ASP A 549 -13.78 3.93 0.47
N ALA A 550 -14.91 3.59 1.08
CA ALA A 550 -15.09 3.77 2.53
C ALA A 550 -15.95 2.67 3.19
N THR A 551 -15.93 2.64 4.52
CA THR A 551 -16.93 1.93 5.33
C THR A 551 -17.99 2.92 5.78
N VAL A 552 -19.26 2.66 5.46
CA VAL A 552 -20.38 3.54 5.78
C VAL A 552 -21.26 2.92 6.87
N ALA A 553 -21.63 3.72 7.86
CA ALA A 553 -22.65 3.34 8.83
C ALA A 553 -23.58 4.49 9.17
N VAL A 554 -24.85 4.18 9.45
CA VAL A 554 -25.83 5.17 9.89
C VAL A 554 -26.38 4.77 11.24
N PHE A 555 -26.37 5.74 12.15
CA PHE A 555 -26.86 5.62 13.51
C PHE A 555 -28.05 6.53 13.74
N LYS A 556 -29.01 6.05 14.53
CA LYS A 556 -30.15 6.85 15.03
C LYS A 556 -30.01 7.08 16.53
N VAL A 557 -29.97 8.33 16.94
CA VAL A 557 -30.13 8.72 18.35
C VAL A 557 -31.62 8.90 18.62
N LYS A 558 -32.12 8.40 19.75
CA LYS A 558 -33.55 8.50 20.09
C LYS A 558 -33.93 9.88 20.65
N TYR A 559 -33.06 10.50 21.45
CA TYR A 559 -33.34 11.77 22.13
C TYR A 559 -32.10 12.68 22.18
N PRO A 560 -32.11 13.83 21.48
CA PRO A 560 -33.09 14.21 20.44
C PRO A 560 -33.02 13.23 19.24
N PRO A 561 -34.12 13.06 18.47
CA PRO A 561 -34.11 12.22 17.29
C PRO A 561 -33.20 12.84 16.23
N LEU A 562 -32.06 12.20 15.98
CA LEU A 562 -31.14 12.61 14.93
C LEU A 562 -30.50 11.39 14.26
N LYS A 563 -30.08 11.57 13.01
CA LYS A 563 -29.30 10.59 12.26
C LYS A 563 -27.87 11.09 12.15
N MET A 564 -26.94 10.13 12.18
CA MET A 564 -25.52 10.39 11.98
C MET A 564 -24.98 9.36 10.99
N SER A 565 -24.58 9.83 9.82
CA SER A 565 -23.84 9.03 8.85
C SER A 565 -22.35 9.13 9.14
N PHE A 566 -21.72 7.98 9.24
CA PHE A 566 -20.29 7.85 9.40
C PHE A 566 -19.66 7.28 8.13
N VAL A 567 -18.57 7.90 7.69
CA VAL A 567 -17.72 7.40 6.60
C VAL A 567 -16.34 7.18 7.21
N ASN A 568 -15.83 5.95 7.15
CA ASN A 568 -14.55 5.59 7.77
C ASN A 568 -14.47 6.06 9.23
N GLY A 569 -15.51 5.77 10.03
CA GLY A 569 -15.53 6.11 11.46
C GLY A 569 -15.67 7.60 11.80
N ARG A 570 -15.76 8.49 10.81
CA ARG A 570 -15.98 9.93 11.01
C ARG A 570 -17.41 10.34 10.70
N SER A 571 -17.97 11.20 11.54
CA SER A 571 -19.32 11.76 11.33
C SER A 571 -19.27 12.76 10.17
N GLU A 572 -19.85 12.40 9.03
CA GLU A 572 -19.88 13.25 7.84
C GLU A 572 -21.24 13.92 7.65
N VAL A 573 -22.34 13.22 7.98
CA VAL A 573 -23.70 13.76 7.76
C VAL A 573 -24.57 13.62 9.01
N PRO A 574 -24.38 14.48 10.02
CA PRO A 574 -25.29 14.58 11.15
C PRO A 574 -26.51 15.45 10.81
N THR A 575 -27.69 15.10 11.32
CA THR A 575 -28.91 15.90 11.16
C THR A 575 -29.15 16.86 12.33
N ASP A 576 -28.09 17.33 12.97
CA ASP A 576 -28.21 18.37 13.99
C ASP A 576 -28.48 19.75 13.34
N LYS A 577 -28.98 20.69 14.14
CA LYS A 577 -29.44 22.00 13.66
C LYS A 577 -28.36 22.78 12.89
N HIS A 578 -27.09 22.72 13.31
CA HIS A 578 -26.02 23.50 12.69
C HIS A 578 -25.62 22.91 11.35
N SER A 579 -25.47 21.59 11.30
CA SER A 579 -25.11 20.86 10.09
C SER A 579 -26.20 20.90 9.03
N MET A 580 -27.47 20.77 9.42
CA MET A 580 -28.60 20.90 8.48
C MET A 580 -28.61 22.28 7.80
N ARG A 581 -28.38 23.37 8.56
CA ARG A 581 -28.28 24.71 7.97
C ARG A 581 -27.13 24.79 6.96
N ALA A 582 -25.98 24.22 7.29
CA ALA A 582 -24.82 24.20 6.39
C ALA A 582 -25.13 23.48 5.07
N PHE A 583 -25.73 22.28 5.12
CA PHE A 583 -26.13 21.54 3.92
C PHE A 583 -27.18 22.29 3.10
N HIS A 584 -28.17 22.91 3.74
CA HIS A 584 -29.16 23.71 3.04
C HIS A 584 -28.56 24.96 2.37
N LEU A 585 -27.59 25.61 3.01
CA LEU A 585 -26.92 26.77 2.41
C LEU A 585 -26.17 26.37 1.13
N LEU A 586 -25.46 25.24 1.15
CA LEU A 586 -24.75 24.69 -0.02
C LEU A 586 -25.66 24.45 -1.22
N GLY A 587 -26.91 24.04 -0.98
CA GLY A 587 -27.90 23.82 -2.02
C GLY A 587 -28.60 25.09 -2.49
N HIS A 588 -28.97 25.98 -1.56
CA HIS A 588 -29.80 27.14 -1.89
C HIS A 588 -29.00 28.37 -2.32
N LEU A 589 -27.88 28.70 -1.68
CA LEU A 589 -27.16 29.94 -1.94
C LEU A 589 -26.72 30.11 -3.41
N PRO A 590 -26.06 29.13 -4.07
CA PRO A 590 -25.67 29.31 -5.47
C PRO A 590 -26.89 29.44 -6.40
N ALA A 591 -28.00 28.75 -6.11
CA ALA A 591 -29.22 28.83 -6.90
C ALA A 591 -29.98 30.16 -6.70
N LEU A 592 -29.91 30.77 -5.52
CA LEU A 592 -30.42 32.11 -5.27
C LEU A 592 -29.59 33.20 -5.98
N ILE A 593 -28.28 32.99 -6.10
CA ILE A 593 -27.37 33.89 -6.85
C ILE A 593 -27.57 33.71 -8.37
N ARG A 594 -27.83 32.48 -8.83
CA ARG A 594 -28.04 32.11 -10.23
C ARG A 594 -29.44 31.48 -10.45
N PRO A 595 -30.54 32.25 -10.34
CA PRO A 595 -31.91 31.73 -10.41
C PRO A 595 -32.31 31.18 -11.79
N ASP A 596 -31.58 31.55 -12.85
CA ASP A 596 -31.74 31.09 -14.23
C ASP A 596 -30.81 29.92 -14.60
N ALA A 597 -30.23 29.23 -13.61
CA ALA A 597 -29.40 28.04 -13.84
C ALA A 597 -30.19 26.89 -14.49
N HIS A 598 -29.66 26.36 -15.58
CA HIS A 598 -30.23 25.22 -16.32
C HIS A 598 -29.61 23.89 -15.88
N ASN A 599 -28.38 23.92 -15.39
CA ASN A 599 -27.71 22.72 -14.89
C ASN A 599 -26.81 23.01 -13.68
N ALA A 600 -26.62 21.98 -12.85
CA ALA A 600 -25.74 22.04 -11.70
C ALA A 600 -24.93 20.74 -11.53
N LEU A 601 -23.69 20.88 -11.07
CA LEU A 601 -22.84 19.78 -10.64
C LEU A 601 -22.64 19.83 -9.12
N MET A 602 -22.91 18.72 -8.46
CA MET A 602 -22.63 18.50 -7.04
C MET A 602 -21.44 17.54 -6.91
N ILE A 603 -20.29 18.05 -6.49
CA ILE A 603 -19.10 17.26 -6.18
C ILE A 603 -19.20 16.85 -4.71
N SER A 604 -19.24 15.53 -4.48
CA SER A 604 -19.64 14.88 -3.23
C SER A 604 -21.13 15.03 -2.94
N PHE A 605 -21.82 13.89 -2.86
CA PHE A 605 -23.27 13.83 -2.65
C PHE A 605 -23.62 13.73 -1.16
N GLY A 606 -22.79 13.04 -0.37
CA GLY A 606 -23.12 12.72 1.02
C GLY A 606 -24.43 11.96 1.09
N ASN A 607 -25.40 12.43 1.89
CA ASN A 607 -26.77 11.87 1.87
C ASN A 607 -27.77 12.67 1.02
N GLY A 608 -27.29 13.58 0.17
CA GLY A 608 -28.12 14.31 -0.77
C GLY A 608 -28.90 15.49 -0.19
N ILE A 609 -28.63 15.93 1.04
CA ILE A 609 -29.36 17.04 1.69
C ILE A 609 -29.16 18.34 0.90
N ALA A 610 -27.92 18.68 0.55
CA ALA A 610 -27.61 19.85 -0.29
C ALA A 610 -28.22 19.73 -1.70
N SER A 611 -28.18 18.53 -2.30
CA SER A 611 -28.81 18.26 -3.60
C SER A 611 -30.34 18.40 -3.54
N GLY A 612 -30.97 17.95 -2.45
CA GLY A 612 -32.40 18.09 -2.19
C GLY A 612 -32.82 19.53 -1.98
N ALA A 613 -32.01 20.33 -1.27
CA ALA A 613 -32.18 21.78 -1.16
C ALA A 613 -32.03 22.49 -2.51
N MET A 614 -31.03 22.13 -3.32
CA MET A 614 -30.86 22.67 -4.66
C MET A 614 -32.04 22.30 -5.58
N ALA A 615 -32.60 21.10 -5.41
CA ALA A 615 -33.72 20.60 -6.20
C ALA A 615 -35.05 21.35 -5.99
N THR A 616 -35.16 22.20 -4.96
CA THR A 616 -36.34 23.07 -4.77
C THR A 616 -36.33 24.28 -5.71
N HIS A 617 -35.20 24.54 -6.37
CA HIS A 617 -35.04 25.60 -7.36
C HIS A 617 -35.33 25.07 -8.78
N PRO A 618 -35.70 25.94 -9.73
CA PRO A 618 -36.09 25.54 -11.08
C PRO A 618 -34.90 25.14 -11.97
N ILE A 619 -34.07 24.21 -11.50
CA ILE A 619 -32.89 23.67 -12.19
C ILE A 619 -33.26 22.30 -12.78
N PRO A 620 -33.42 22.17 -14.11
CA PRO A 620 -33.86 20.93 -14.75
C PRO A 620 -32.88 19.76 -14.62
N ARG A 621 -31.57 20.04 -14.58
CA ARG A 621 -30.53 19.00 -14.56
C ARG A 621 -29.59 19.18 -13.38
N ILE A 622 -29.60 18.26 -12.43
CA ILE A 622 -28.64 18.22 -11.33
C ILE A 622 -27.85 16.92 -11.44
N HIS A 623 -26.52 17.02 -11.56
CA HIS A 623 -25.63 15.87 -11.59
C HIS A 623 -24.81 15.83 -10.30
N ALA A 624 -24.92 14.77 -9.52
CA ALA A 624 -24.05 14.50 -8.39
C ALA A 624 -22.95 13.49 -8.74
N VAL A 625 -21.74 13.73 -8.23
CA VAL A 625 -20.61 12.82 -8.35
C VAL A 625 -20.16 12.43 -6.94
N GLU A 626 -20.27 11.15 -6.61
CA GLU A 626 -20.01 10.61 -5.27
C GLU A 626 -18.94 9.52 -5.35
N LEU A 627 -17.94 9.57 -4.48
CA LEU A 627 -16.89 8.56 -4.45
C LEU A 627 -17.41 7.25 -3.84
N VAL A 628 -18.28 7.33 -2.83
CA VAL A 628 -18.67 6.20 -1.99
C VAL A 628 -20.07 5.69 -2.37
N ALA A 629 -20.14 4.56 -3.09
CA ALA A 629 -21.40 3.95 -3.50
C ALA A 629 -22.33 3.63 -2.31
N GLU A 630 -21.75 3.13 -1.22
CA GLU A 630 -22.46 2.74 -0.01
C GLU A 630 -23.11 3.94 0.69
N GLN A 631 -22.60 5.15 0.43
CA GLN A 631 -23.16 6.40 0.93
C GLN A 631 -24.44 6.77 0.18
N VAL A 632 -24.50 6.51 -1.13
CA VAL A 632 -25.70 6.68 -1.95
C VAL A 632 -26.79 5.69 -1.53
N GLU A 633 -26.42 4.44 -1.24
CA GLU A 633 -27.35 3.46 -0.66
C GLU A 633 -27.90 3.94 0.70
N ALA A 634 -27.03 4.46 1.57
CA ALA A 634 -27.41 4.99 2.88
C ALA A 634 -28.33 6.22 2.80
N ALA A 635 -28.22 7.02 1.74
CA ALA A 635 -29.02 8.24 1.54
C ALA A 635 -30.53 7.98 1.44
N ARG A 636 -30.95 6.74 1.14
CA ARG A 636 -32.36 6.33 1.22
C ARG A 636 -32.93 6.47 2.64
N LEU A 637 -32.10 6.38 3.68
CA LEU A 637 -32.51 6.64 5.06
C LEU A 637 -32.74 8.13 5.36
N TYR A 638 -32.35 9.02 4.44
CA TYR A 638 -32.44 10.48 4.51
C TYR A 638 -33.50 11.06 3.58
N GLU A 639 -34.47 10.25 3.13
CA GLU A 639 -35.51 10.67 2.19
C GLU A 639 -36.26 11.94 2.61
N VAL A 640 -36.47 12.14 3.91
CA VAL A 640 -37.11 13.35 4.46
C VAL A 640 -36.22 14.58 4.30
N GLU A 641 -34.95 14.48 4.70
CA GLU A 641 -33.99 15.58 4.71
C GLU A 641 -33.44 15.91 3.31
N ASN A 642 -33.33 14.90 2.44
CA ASN A 642 -32.90 15.06 1.05
C ASN A 642 -34.06 15.18 0.06
N ARG A 643 -35.31 15.17 0.54
CA ARG A 643 -36.53 15.34 -0.27
C ARG A 643 -36.68 14.31 -1.40
N GLY A 644 -36.22 13.08 -1.16
CA GLY A 644 -36.26 12.00 -2.14
C GLY A 644 -35.50 12.32 -3.43
N VAL A 645 -34.45 13.14 -3.36
CA VAL A 645 -33.75 13.66 -4.56
C VAL A 645 -33.25 12.57 -5.52
N LEU A 646 -32.96 11.37 -5.00
CA LEU A 646 -32.53 10.23 -5.81
C LEU A 646 -33.56 9.78 -6.85
N ASP A 647 -34.85 10.03 -6.62
CA ASP A 647 -35.94 9.65 -7.53
C ASP A 647 -36.47 10.83 -8.35
N ARG A 648 -35.87 12.02 -8.20
CA ARG A 648 -36.28 13.22 -8.93
C ARG A 648 -35.94 13.09 -10.42
N SER A 649 -36.90 13.43 -11.27
CA SER A 649 -36.66 13.59 -12.71
C SER A 649 -35.61 14.68 -12.96
N GLY A 650 -34.58 14.36 -13.75
CA GLY A 650 -33.46 15.27 -14.04
C GLY A 650 -32.33 15.26 -13.01
N PHE A 651 -32.43 14.46 -11.94
CA PHE A 651 -31.30 14.16 -11.07
C PHE A 651 -30.51 12.95 -11.60
N GLN A 652 -29.19 13.09 -11.69
CA GLN A 652 -28.27 12.02 -12.08
C GLN A 652 -27.19 11.87 -11.03
N ILE A 653 -26.77 10.64 -10.77
CA ILE A 653 -25.65 10.37 -9.88
C ILE A 653 -24.63 9.47 -10.56
N THR A 654 -23.34 9.76 -10.37
CA THR A 654 -22.23 8.96 -10.86
C THR A 654 -21.32 8.59 -9.70
N ILE A 655 -21.03 7.29 -9.56
CA ILE A 655 -20.09 6.81 -8.55
C ILE A 655 -18.67 6.96 -9.10
N GLU A 656 -17.98 8.02 -8.72
CA GLU A 656 -16.63 8.36 -9.17
C GLU A 656 -15.96 9.40 -8.26
N ASP A 657 -14.63 9.48 -8.33
CA ASP A 657 -13.86 10.61 -7.79
C ASP A 657 -14.23 11.91 -8.53
N GLY A 658 -14.68 12.94 -7.79
CA GLY A 658 -15.18 14.19 -8.36
C GLY A 658 -14.14 14.98 -9.16
N ARG A 659 -12.87 14.93 -8.75
CA ARG A 659 -11.78 15.54 -9.50
C ARG A 659 -11.50 14.77 -10.79
N ASN A 660 -11.51 13.44 -10.73
CA ASN A 660 -11.31 12.60 -11.89
C ASN A 660 -12.45 12.73 -12.91
N TYR A 661 -13.69 12.90 -12.44
CA TYR A 661 -14.84 13.23 -13.27
C TYR A 661 -14.61 14.53 -14.05
N LEU A 662 -14.17 15.61 -13.39
CA LEU A 662 -13.85 16.87 -14.05
C LEU A 662 -12.66 16.74 -15.02
N LEU A 663 -11.64 15.94 -14.71
CA LEU A 663 -10.50 15.73 -15.62
C LEU A 663 -10.94 15.21 -17.00
N ARG A 664 -11.96 14.35 -17.02
CA ARG A 664 -12.44 13.68 -18.24
C ARG A 664 -13.65 14.36 -18.87
N SER A 665 -14.47 15.04 -18.08
CA SER A 665 -15.65 15.75 -18.57
C SER A 665 -15.26 16.88 -19.54
N THR A 666 -16.22 17.25 -20.37
CA THR A 666 -16.20 18.47 -21.19
C THR A 666 -17.47 19.28 -20.96
N GLU A 667 -18.34 18.84 -20.04
CA GLU A 667 -19.57 19.55 -19.73
C GLU A 667 -19.27 20.84 -18.95
N ARG A 668 -20.07 21.88 -19.19
CA ARG A 668 -20.03 23.10 -18.40
C ARG A 668 -21.31 23.24 -17.58
N TYR A 669 -21.16 23.82 -16.39
CA TYR A 669 -22.23 23.97 -15.41
C TYR A 669 -22.48 25.43 -15.05
N ASP A 670 -23.75 25.81 -14.91
CA ASP A 670 -24.13 27.11 -14.36
C ASP A 670 -23.84 27.20 -12.86
N ILE A 671 -23.96 26.06 -12.15
CA ILE A 671 -23.64 25.95 -10.74
C ILE A 671 -22.71 24.75 -10.52
N ILE A 672 -21.63 24.96 -9.78
CA ILE A 672 -20.85 23.87 -9.19
C ILE A 672 -20.90 24.04 -7.67
N THR A 673 -21.26 22.97 -6.96
CA THR A 673 -21.17 22.91 -5.50
C THR A 673 -20.20 21.80 -5.13
N ALA A 674 -19.24 22.08 -4.26
CA ALA A 674 -18.36 21.08 -3.68
C ALA A 674 -18.65 20.94 -2.18
N ASP A 675 -19.33 19.85 -1.81
CA ASP A 675 -19.63 19.44 -0.43
C ASP A 675 -18.70 18.30 -0.02
N ALA A 676 -17.41 18.48 -0.29
CA ALA A 676 -16.41 17.45 -0.05
C ALA A 676 -16.09 17.31 1.45
N THR A 677 -15.67 16.13 1.85
CA THR A 677 -15.22 15.89 3.23
C THR A 677 -14.01 16.76 3.62
N HIS A 678 -13.72 16.87 4.92
CA HIS A 678 -12.70 17.76 5.49
C HIS A 678 -11.32 17.71 4.77
N PRO A 679 -10.62 18.84 4.51
CA PRO A 679 -9.38 18.88 3.72
C PRO A 679 -8.25 17.95 4.17
N ILE A 680 -8.17 17.65 5.48
CA ILE A 680 -7.17 16.73 6.05
C ILE A 680 -7.39 15.28 5.62
N ASN A 681 -8.60 14.94 5.13
CA ASN A 681 -8.96 13.58 4.79
C ASN A 681 -8.16 13.07 3.60
N SER A 682 -7.90 11.76 3.64
CA SER A 682 -7.19 11.02 2.62
C SER A 682 -7.75 11.16 1.20
N SER A 683 -9.06 11.34 1.09
CA SER A 683 -9.81 11.35 -0.17
C SER A 683 -10.17 12.74 -0.70
N SER A 684 -9.98 13.82 0.06
CA SER A 684 -10.46 15.17 -0.34
C SER A 684 -9.39 16.26 -0.41
N TRP A 685 -8.17 16.04 0.10
CA TRP A 685 -7.08 17.04 0.05
C TRP A 685 -6.82 17.60 -1.37
N ALA A 686 -7.03 16.75 -2.39
CA ALA A 686 -6.83 17.10 -3.79
C ALA A 686 -7.91 18.04 -4.36
N LEU A 687 -8.96 18.36 -3.59
CA LEU A 687 -10.05 19.29 -3.93
C LEU A 687 -9.83 20.71 -3.38
N PHE A 688 -8.64 20.98 -2.83
CA PHE A 688 -8.26 22.28 -2.25
C PHE A 688 -6.95 22.83 -2.85
N THR A 689 -6.64 22.44 -4.09
CA THR A 689 -5.42 22.86 -4.82
C THR A 689 -5.75 23.82 -5.95
N GLN A 690 -4.76 24.60 -6.38
CA GLN A 690 -4.91 25.52 -7.50
C GLN A 690 -5.28 24.78 -8.79
N GLU A 691 -4.72 23.58 -9.01
CA GLU A 691 -5.02 22.75 -10.18
C GLU A 691 -6.48 22.29 -10.19
N PHE A 692 -7.03 21.92 -9.03
CA PHE A 692 -8.45 21.59 -8.92
C PHE A 692 -9.35 22.80 -9.16
N TYR A 693 -9.07 23.94 -8.54
CA TYR A 693 -9.88 25.14 -8.76
C TYR A 693 -9.82 25.62 -10.21
N THR A 694 -8.65 25.51 -10.86
CA THR A 694 -8.50 25.80 -12.29
C THR A 694 -9.41 24.89 -13.12
N MET A 695 -9.48 23.60 -12.77
CA MET A 695 -10.36 22.65 -13.42
C MET A 695 -11.84 22.99 -13.21
N VAL A 696 -12.24 23.40 -12.00
CA VAL A 696 -13.59 23.88 -11.72
C VAL A 696 -13.92 25.11 -12.58
N ARG A 697 -13.04 26.10 -12.63
CA ARG A 697 -13.20 27.30 -13.47
C ARG A 697 -13.41 26.95 -14.94
N ASP A 698 -12.63 26.02 -15.46
CA ASP A 698 -12.72 25.61 -16.87
C ASP A 698 -14.03 24.85 -17.19
N HIS A 699 -14.74 24.35 -16.17
CA HIS A 699 -16.05 23.69 -16.26
C HIS A 699 -17.23 24.59 -15.83
N LEU A 700 -16.99 25.84 -15.42
CA LEU A 700 -18.06 26.80 -15.20
C LEU A 700 -18.52 27.42 -16.52
N ALA A 701 -19.82 27.71 -16.61
CA ALA A 701 -20.35 28.64 -17.60
C ALA A 701 -19.82 30.07 -17.34
N ASP A 702 -19.91 30.97 -18.34
CA ASP A 702 -19.37 32.34 -18.23
C ASP A 702 -19.98 33.13 -17.05
N ASN A 703 -21.25 32.87 -16.73
CA ASN A 703 -21.96 33.44 -15.58
C ASN A 703 -22.09 32.45 -14.41
N GLY A 704 -21.24 31.43 -14.37
CA GLY A 704 -21.35 30.32 -13.42
C GLY A 704 -21.00 30.71 -11.99
N VAL A 705 -21.63 30.04 -11.03
CA VAL A 705 -21.37 30.20 -9.59
C VAL A 705 -20.73 28.94 -9.04
N PHE A 706 -19.66 29.09 -8.28
CA PHE A 706 -19.04 27.98 -7.56
C PHE A 706 -19.11 28.23 -6.06
N ILE A 707 -19.60 27.24 -5.31
CA ILE A 707 -19.59 27.25 -3.85
C ILE A 707 -18.87 26.01 -3.33
N GLN A 708 -18.04 26.18 -2.31
CA GLN A 708 -17.37 25.09 -1.63
C GLN A 708 -17.48 25.25 -0.12
N TRP A 709 -17.79 24.14 0.56
CA TRP A 709 -17.70 24.07 2.01
C TRP A 709 -16.23 24.05 2.46
N LEU A 710 -15.91 24.91 3.42
CA LEU A 710 -14.61 24.98 4.07
C LEU A 710 -14.81 24.82 5.60
N PRO A 711 -14.66 23.61 6.15
CA PRO A 711 -14.64 23.42 7.59
C PRO A 711 -13.35 23.93 8.21
N PHE A 712 -13.39 24.27 9.50
CA PHE A 712 -12.18 24.66 10.25
C PHE A 712 -12.05 24.03 11.64
N HIS A 713 -12.83 23.00 11.98
CA HIS A 713 -12.78 22.36 13.31
C HIS A 713 -11.42 21.69 13.60
N ASP A 714 -10.71 21.20 12.58
CA ASP A 714 -9.40 20.53 12.71
C ASP A 714 -8.34 21.12 11.75
N LEU A 715 -8.50 22.37 11.31
CA LEU A 715 -7.52 23.06 10.47
C LEU A 715 -6.63 24.00 11.29
N SER A 716 -5.38 24.16 10.84
CA SER A 716 -4.54 25.24 11.31
C SER A 716 -5.02 26.57 10.71
N GLU A 717 -4.82 27.68 11.43
CA GLU A 717 -5.16 29.01 10.89
C GLU A 717 -4.41 29.28 9.58
N ARG A 718 -3.18 28.77 9.49
CA ARG A 718 -2.36 28.89 8.31
C ARG A 718 -2.91 28.10 7.13
N ASP A 719 -3.30 26.84 7.32
CA ASP A 719 -3.90 26.03 6.25
C ASP A 719 -5.23 26.64 5.79
N TYR A 720 -6.03 27.18 6.71
CA TYR A 720 -7.27 27.89 6.39
C TYR A 720 -7.00 29.09 5.47
N ARG A 721 -5.99 29.93 5.80
CA ARG A 721 -5.57 31.06 4.94
C ARG A 721 -4.97 30.59 3.61
N ASP A 722 -4.14 29.55 3.61
CA ASP A 722 -3.52 28.98 2.40
C ASP A 722 -4.62 28.48 1.43
N ILE A 723 -5.66 27.79 1.92
CA ILE A 723 -6.80 27.34 1.09
C ILE A 723 -7.58 28.52 0.51
N ILE A 724 -7.91 29.53 1.32
CA ILE A 724 -8.63 30.72 0.86
C ILE A 724 -7.82 31.48 -0.19
N HIS A 725 -6.52 31.67 0.03
CA HIS A 725 -5.63 32.32 -0.93
C HIS A 725 -5.55 31.54 -2.25
N THR A 726 -5.49 30.20 -2.15
CA THR A 726 -5.46 29.33 -3.33
C THR A 726 -6.75 29.44 -4.14
N PHE A 727 -7.91 29.44 -3.48
CA PHE A 727 -9.22 29.64 -4.12
C PHE A 727 -9.28 31.02 -4.81
N GLN A 728 -8.91 32.08 -4.09
CA GLN A 728 -8.94 33.45 -4.57
C GLN A 728 -7.94 33.71 -5.72
N SER A 729 -6.83 32.97 -5.79
CA SER A 729 -5.88 33.03 -6.91
C SER A 729 -6.48 32.59 -8.25
N VAL A 730 -7.54 31.77 -8.23
CA VAL A 730 -8.26 31.31 -9.42
C VAL A 730 -9.56 32.08 -9.63
N PHE A 731 -10.22 32.47 -8.54
CA PHE A 731 -11.49 33.19 -8.53
C PHE A 731 -11.34 34.57 -7.84
N PRO A 732 -11.03 35.64 -8.59
CA PRO A 732 -10.80 36.97 -7.99
C PRO A 732 -12.01 37.52 -7.21
N HIS A 733 -13.22 37.17 -7.63
CA HIS A 733 -14.47 37.60 -7.00
C HIS A 733 -15.00 36.53 -6.05
N THR A 734 -14.25 36.33 -4.97
CA THR A 734 -14.56 35.37 -3.91
C THR A 734 -15.22 36.07 -2.72
N THR A 735 -16.22 35.46 -2.12
CA THR A 735 -16.80 35.89 -0.85
C THR A 735 -16.71 34.77 0.18
N LEU A 736 -16.60 35.13 1.47
CA LEU A 736 -16.58 34.17 2.58
C LEU A 736 -17.87 34.28 3.38
N TRP A 737 -18.55 33.14 3.54
CA TRP A 737 -19.78 33.03 4.30
C TRP A 737 -19.58 32.13 5.52
N TYR A 738 -20.27 32.42 6.62
CA TYR A 738 -20.15 31.69 7.88
C TYR A 738 -21.51 31.54 8.57
N THR A 739 -21.96 30.30 8.72
CA THR A 739 -23.29 29.99 9.30
C THR A 739 -23.25 29.67 10.80
N GLY A 740 -22.08 29.71 11.42
CA GLY A 740 -21.86 29.32 12.81
C GLY A 740 -21.14 27.98 12.98
N ALA A 741 -20.87 27.63 14.24
CA ALA A 741 -20.10 26.45 14.65
C ALA A 741 -18.72 26.40 13.97
N THR A 742 -18.51 25.50 13.01
CA THR A 742 -17.24 25.36 12.29
C THR A 742 -17.42 25.28 10.77
N HIS A 743 -18.55 25.79 10.26
CA HIS A 743 -18.89 25.76 8.83
C HIS A 743 -18.74 27.13 8.19
N SER A 744 -17.78 27.26 7.28
CA SER A 744 -17.64 28.40 6.39
C SER A 744 -17.73 27.97 4.92
N PHE A 745 -17.98 28.91 4.02
CA PHE A 745 -18.20 28.65 2.60
C PHE A 745 -17.51 29.69 1.76
N LEU A 746 -16.78 29.23 0.74
CA LEU A 746 -16.19 30.08 -0.29
C LEU A 746 -17.15 30.11 -1.47
N VAL A 747 -17.52 31.30 -1.92
CA VAL A 747 -18.41 31.49 -3.07
C VAL A 747 -17.70 32.34 -4.11
N ALA A 748 -17.49 31.77 -5.29
CA ALA A 748 -16.97 32.43 -6.48
C ALA A 748 -18.10 32.83 -7.42
N THR A 749 -18.00 34.04 -7.95
CA THR A 749 -18.94 34.63 -8.91
C THR A 749 -18.18 35.25 -10.08
N PRO A 750 -18.81 35.46 -11.24
CA PRO A 750 -18.15 36.07 -12.41
C PRO A 750 -17.85 37.57 -12.22
N TYR A 751 -18.58 38.24 -11.33
CA TYR A 751 -18.45 39.66 -11.01
C TYR A 751 -18.64 39.86 -9.50
N PRO A 752 -18.08 40.92 -8.88
CA PRO A 752 -18.27 41.20 -7.46
C PRO A 752 -19.76 41.28 -7.09
N LEU A 753 -20.16 40.56 -6.04
CA LEU A 753 -21.51 40.68 -5.47
C LEU A 753 -21.69 42.07 -4.86
N THR A 754 -22.64 42.82 -5.39
CA THR A 754 -23.03 44.13 -4.85
C THR A 754 -23.88 43.97 -3.60
N ARG A 755 -23.87 44.98 -2.73
CA ARG A 755 -24.71 45.02 -1.53
C ARG A 755 -26.19 44.82 -1.84
N ASP A 756 -26.68 45.46 -2.90
CA ASP A 756 -28.09 45.36 -3.30
C ASP A 756 -28.45 43.94 -3.75
N GLN A 757 -27.54 43.23 -4.44
CA GLN A 757 -27.75 41.82 -4.80
C GLN A 757 -27.82 40.93 -3.55
N ILE A 758 -26.96 41.16 -2.56
CA ILE A 758 -26.96 40.39 -1.30
C ILE A 758 -28.26 40.62 -0.51
N LEU A 759 -28.68 41.88 -0.37
CA LEU A 759 -29.96 42.21 0.28
C LEU A 759 -31.17 41.67 -0.49
N ALA A 760 -31.06 41.57 -1.82
CA ALA A 760 -32.11 40.95 -2.63
C ALA A 760 -32.22 39.43 -2.39
N LEU A 761 -31.16 38.75 -1.95
CA LEU A 761 -31.24 37.33 -1.56
C LEU A 761 -32.17 37.14 -0.34
N ASP A 762 -32.12 38.05 0.63
CA ASP A 762 -32.99 38.02 1.82
C ASP A 762 -34.47 38.18 1.46
N ALA A 763 -34.76 38.99 0.44
CA ALA A 763 -36.12 39.15 -0.07
C ALA A 763 -36.62 37.85 -0.73
N GLN A 764 -35.75 37.11 -1.43
CA GLN A 764 -36.07 35.83 -2.06
C GLN A 764 -36.34 34.71 -1.05
N LEU A 765 -35.80 34.80 0.17
CA LEU A 765 -36.03 33.78 1.20
C LEU A 765 -37.48 33.71 1.64
N ARG A 766 -38.16 34.86 1.79
CA ARG A 766 -39.46 34.95 2.47
C ARG A 766 -40.51 34.07 1.79
N GLY A 767 -41.00 33.06 2.51
CA GLY A 767 -42.04 32.16 2.02
C GLY A 767 -41.58 31.17 0.93
N SER A 768 -40.26 31.06 0.72
CA SER A 768 -39.65 30.06 -0.17
C SER A 768 -39.22 28.82 0.63
N ALA A 769 -38.91 27.72 -0.08
CA ALA A 769 -38.29 26.55 0.55
C ALA A 769 -36.94 26.89 1.22
N ALA A 770 -36.17 27.81 0.62
CA ALA A 770 -34.92 28.29 1.20
C ALA A 770 -35.14 29.06 2.50
N GLY A 771 -36.23 29.81 2.62
CA GLY A 771 -36.63 30.49 3.86
C GLY A 771 -37.02 29.52 4.98
N ALA A 772 -37.71 28.42 4.65
CA ALA A 772 -38.01 27.36 5.62
C ALA A 772 -36.75 26.66 6.15
N ASP A 773 -35.76 26.46 5.28
CA ASP A 773 -34.52 25.74 5.58
C ASP A 773 -33.47 26.62 6.28
N LEU A 774 -33.36 27.90 5.88
CA LEU A 774 -32.38 28.88 6.37
C LEU A 774 -32.97 29.89 7.35
N GLY A 775 -34.27 29.79 7.66
CA GLY A 775 -34.97 30.64 8.62
C GLY A 775 -35.34 32.01 8.04
N ASP A 776 -36.64 32.21 7.78
CA ASP A 776 -37.23 33.44 7.24
C ASP A 776 -36.88 34.73 7.99
N SER A 777 -36.56 34.64 9.28
CA SER A 777 -36.23 35.78 10.14
C SER A 777 -34.74 36.11 10.20
N ARG A 778 -33.88 35.29 9.59
CA ARG A 778 -32.42 35.46 9.63
C ARG A 778 -31.92 35.94 8.27
N LEU A 779 -31.09 36.98 8.30
CA LEU A 779 -30.53 37.59 7.09
C LEU A 779 -29.32 36.80 6.62
N LEU A 780 -29.34 36.32 5.36
CA LEU A 780 -28.18 35.82 4.64
C LEU A 780 -27.08 36.88 4.57
N ALA A 781 -27.45 38.16 4.47
CA ALA A 781 -26.47 39.24 4.53
C ALA A 781 -25.60 39.19 5.80
N ALA A 782 -26.10 38.66 6.92
CA ALA A 782 -25.32 38.50 8.15
C ALA A 782 -24.42 37.24 8.14
N ASP A 783 -24.70 36.26 7.29
CA ASP A 783 -23.85 35.09 7.09
C ASP A 783 -22.71 35.40 6.10
N LEU A 784 -22.81 36.44 5.25
CA LEU A 784 -21.69 36.95 4.45
C LEU A 784 -20.74 37.75 5.35
N ILE A 785 -19.57 37.19 5.66
CA ILE A 785 -18.63 37.85 6.59
C ILE A 785 -17.50 38.58 5.89
N MET A 786 -17.14 38.23 4.65
CA MET A 786 -16.10 38.97 3.91
C MET A 786 -16.47 39.14 2.43
N HIS A 787 -16.33 40.36 1.94
CA HIS A 787 -16.35 40.69 0.52
C HIS A 787 -15.00 40.38 -0.15
N ALA A 788 -14.95 40.47 -1.49
CA ALA A 788 -13.78 40.09 -2.28
C ALA A 788 -12.47 40.76 -1.85
N ASP A 789 -12.49 42.06 -1.57
CA ASP A 789 -11.29 42.80 -1.15
C ASP A 789 -10.83 42.38 0.25
N GLU A 790 -11.77 42.04 1.14
CA GLU A 790 -11.48 41.58 2.50
C GLU A 790 -10.94 40.16 2.50
N VAL A 791 -11.48 39.27 1.65
CA VAL A 791 -10.95 37.93 1.43
C VAL A 791 -9.51 38.03 0.90
N ALA A 792 -9.26 38.90 -0.08
CA ALA A 792 -7.93 39.14 -0.63
C ALA A 792 -6.95 39.61 0.45
N ALA A 793 -7.36 40.58 1.29
CA ALA A 793 -6.54 41.09 2.37
C ALA A 793 -6.28 40.02 3.47
N PHE A 794 -7.31 39.26 3.84
CA PHE A 794 -7.20 38.19 4.83
C PHE A 794 -6.25 37.08 4.36
N ALA A 795 -6.26 36.78 3.07
CA ALA A 795 -5.51 35.68 2.48
C ALA A 795 -4.15 36.08 1.89
N ALA A 796 -3.80 37.38 1.85
CA ALA A 796 -2.63 37.91 1.14
C ALA A 796 -1.26 37.29 1.52
N HIS A 797 -1.16 36.70 2.72
CA HIS A 797 0.06 36.02 3.20
C HIS A 797 -0.01 34.49 3.13
N GLY A 798 -1.12 33.95 2.63
CA GLY A 798 -1.29 32.54 2.39
C GLY A 798 -0.39 32.06 1.25
N ARG A 799 0.02 30.81 1.30
CA ARG A 799 0.71 30.14 0.17
C ARG A 799 -0.34 29.61 -0.80
N ILE A 800 0.04 29.54 -2.07
CA ILE A 800 -0.75 28.81 -3.06
C ILE A 800 -0.47 27.32 -2.89
N VAL A 801 -1.53 26.54 -2.68
CA VAL A 801 -1.48 25.10 -2.52
C VAL A 801 -1.52 24.44 -3.89
N HIS A 802 -0.45 23.71 -4.22
CA HIS A 802 -0.33 22.93 -5.44
C HIS A 802 -0.41 21.43 -5.14
N ASP A 803 -0.84 20.63 -6.11
CA ASP A 803 -0.86 19.16 -6.03
C ASP A 803 0.44 18.54 -5.48
N ASP A 804 1.59 19.07 -5.94
CA ASP A 804 2.93 18.62 -5.55
C ASP A 804 3.20 18.76 -4.05
N ARG A 805 2.51 19.70 -3.37
CA ARG A 805 2.76 20.08 -1.97
C ARG A 805 1.49 20.27 -1.13
N ALA A 806 0.36 19.70 -1.55
CA ALA A 806 -0.88 19.78 -0.80
C ALA A 806 -0.81 18.88 0.44
N PHE A 807 -0.53 19.47 1.60
CA PHE A 807 -0.38 18.74 2.85
C PHE A 807 -1.03 19.52 3.99
N PHE A 808 -2.19 19.06 4.43
CA PHE A 808 -2.93 19.66 5.55
C PHE A 808 -2.70 18.86 6.83
N ILE A 809 -2.28 19.54 7.88
CA ILE A 809 -1.97 18.92 9.17
C ILE A 809 -3.12 19.21 10.14
N PRO A 810 -3.72 18.17 10.75
CA PRO A 810 -4.71 18.36 11.81
C PRO A 810 -4.18 19.29 12.91
N ALA A 811 -4.89 20.38 13.15
CA ALA A 811 -4.57 21.34 14.21
C ALA A 811 -5.85 21.86 14.86
N MET A 812 -5.82 22.04 16.18
CA MET A 812 -6.96 22.56 16.95
C MET A 812 -6.91 24.09 17.05
N ASP A 813 -6.64 24.79 15.94
CA ASP A 813 -6.61 26.26 15.90
C ASP A 813 -8.02 26.87 15.74
N ARG A 814 -9.08 26.07 15.92
CA ARG A 814 -10.49 26.51 15.83
C ARG A 814 -10.73 27.87 16.50
N ASP A 815 -10.28 28.05 17.73
CA ASP A 815 -10.52 29.30 18.48
C ASP A 815 -9.73 30.48 17.91
N ARG A 816 -8.54 30.23 17.34
CA ARG A 816 -7.76 31.26 16.64
C ARG A 816 -8.42 31.67 15.33
N ILE A 817 -8.91 30.70 14.57
CA ILE A 817 -9.66 30.96 13.33
C ILE A 817 -10.92 31.75 13.66
N LEU A 818 -11.68 31.34 14.68
CA LEU A 818 -12.86 32.09 15.14
C LEU A 818 -12.50 33.53 15.54
N ALA A 819 -11.43 33.73 16.32
CA ALA A 819 -10.97 35.06 16.70
C ALA A 819 -10.54 35.91 15.49
N ALA A 820 -9.98 35.29 14.45
CA ALA A 820 -9.61 35.96 13.20
C ALA A 820 -10.84 36.34 12.34
N LEU A 821 -11.91 35.55 12.38
CA LEU A 821 -13.17 35.82 11.67
C LEU A 821 -14.10 36.78 12.44
N GLU A 822 -13.97 36.86 13.76
CA GLU A 822 -14.89 37.61 14.63
C GLU A 822 -15.05 39.10 14.27
N PRO A 823 -14.00 39.88 13.94
CA PRO A 823 -14.15 41.28 13.56
C PRO A 823 -15.06 41.46 12.34
N TYR A 824 -14.92 40.57 11.37
CA TYR A 824 -15.67 40.55 10.12
C TYR A 824 -17.13 40.12 10.35
N ALA A 825 -17.34 39.06 11.13
CA ALA A 825 -18.68 38.62 11.52
C ALA A 825 -19.46 39.71 12.29
N ARG A 826 -18.79 40.45 13.19
CA ARG A 826 -19.40 41.58 13.91
C ARG A 826 -19.69 42.77 13.00
N ALA A 827 -18.87 43.01 11.97
CA ALA A 827 -19.14 44.05 10.97
C ALA A 827 -20.38 43.69 10.13
N ALA A 828 -20.41 42.48 9.57
CA ALA A 828 -21.54 41.97 8.79
C ALA A 828 -22.87 42.01 9.56
N ALA A 829 -22.88 41.59 10.83
CA ALA A 829 -24.09 41.63 11.67
C ALA A 829 -24.63 43.06 11.86
N ARG A 830 -23.74 44.06 12.03
CA ARG A 830 -24.12 45.48 12.14
C ARG A 830 -24.67 46.02 10.82
N GLU A 831 -24.04 45.68 9.70
CA GLU A 831 -24.46 46.13 8.38
C GLU A 831 -25.80 45.54 7.93
N ALA A 832 -26.11 44.31 8.38
CA ALA A 832 -27.39 43.65 8.17
C ALA A 832 -28.52 44.22 9.07
N GLY A 833 -28.23 45.14 9.99
CA GLY A 833 -29.22 45.74 10.88
C GLY A 833 -29.57 44.93 12.12
N GLY A 834 -28.69 43.99 12.52
CA GLY A 834 -28.78 43.31 13.81
C GLY A 834 -28.28 44.20 14.96
N SER A 835 -29.12 44.43 15.96
CA SER A 835 -28.76 45.08 17.23
C SER A 835 -28.00 44.15 18.16
#